data_AF-A0A0Q0ZXH7-F1
#
_entry.id   AF-A0A0Q0ZXH7-F1
#
_cell.length_a   1.000
_cell.length_b   1.000
_cell.length_c   1.000
_cell.angle_alpha   90.00
_cell.angle_beta   90.00
_cell.angle_gamma   90.00
#
_symmetry.space_group_name_H-M   'P 1'
#
loop_
_entity.id
_entity.type
_entity.pdbx_description
1 polymer ?
#
loop_
_entity_poly.entity_id
_entity_poly.type
_entity_poly.pdbx_seq_one_letter_code
_entity_poly.pdbx_strand_id
1 'polypeptide(L)'
;MKKIMFIFLFSMILFFILQAEWTILETYTVPGKASGLAWDGTYFYYGIYGSDGDHVYRFDPVSETCELLFTNDELGDSFGMTWDGTSLWVTDHPTSSTIPASAIEFDFSGNILSQFSLPDHYMSGIAYDEGNFWVATYYPDDPSVIYQVDNSGTVLQQFDFDIPGNNDEQPWDLCIQEEDLWIADYNADTIYKVDTSGNILENYPSDTIKPAGLVFDGSYLWYVAGQLSSNSTLYKVDLGGAGTPAISPGWEEHDFGNTIIGTLENYDLPITNTGSADLEIEELNFTSQNYSTELQLPLIIAAGESYDLTITFSPQDWGEIPAQLFISSNDPINPEIEISLSGYGIFADQEIEIDPEMLTYYNVRTGAVTGNYMQISNQGAEQLIIDDLEFITDLFFVDDTVELPIILDTREVYDLRIWFSPEESGSFDDVLAISNNDFDENPLGVNLQGDAIEQTYPLSDVLWEFTIDTSWDNSPKAISSITDISEDGINDVIVCSEDGYIRCFNGNSSNIADILWEYPLPTGYVYSQKGLSTGFDADSDGYEDLVVGTAGGDKAVRVISGKTGQLIWVYYTNNFGDGGWVYQVNWQYDYNQDGFPDVLACAGDDSADTGPKRVFCLDGLTGEMIWTYYVGGPVFSVIGIEDINGDGIMDVLAGASNESETEGKAIALNGATGSFIWQFITSGSSVWALCQVDDFTSDEINDLVIGDFYGNYYGLSAVNGNLNWSGSIGSYILITRFEKLDDVDGDDHPDILIENSSNNAIVINGHEGGYVWNQHIGDNSLSVDRISDINGDGINDVLIGSLNNNCYFLDGTTGTALGSYYLGTAVDAIAAIPDITGDNSWEMVAGGRNGQLICLSGGLDVVVDADNTEINLPENEILFLSNYPNPFNPETKILFEIALEGYVSMEIFNMRGQKICTLIDNYLDNGSHSVIWDGKDQYKKPVSSGIYFYNLSTGSTNLTKKMILLK
;
A
#
# COMPACT_ATOMS: atom_id res chain seq x y z
N MET A 1 -92.30 10.75 -45.86
CA MET A 1 -91.31 9.84 -46.50
C MET A 1 -90.79 8.95 -45.38
N LYS A 2 -91.19 7.67 -45.34
CA LYS A 2 -90.42 6.51 -45.81
C LYS A 2 -89.06 6.42 -45.08
N LYS A 3 -88.64 5.33 -44.44
CA LYS A 3 -89.15 3.95 -44.27
C LYS A 3 -88.00 3.20 -43.56
N ILE A 4 -88.31 2.26 -42.63
CA ILE A 4 -87.58 0.97 -42.37
C ILE A 4 -86.23 1.12 -41.62
N MET A 5 -85.83 0.38 -40.56
CA MET A 5 -86.18 -0.95 -39.99
C MET A 5 -85.72 -1.00 -38.51
N PHE A 6 -86.64 -1.13 -37.55
CA PHE A 6 -86.78 -2.21 -36.56
C PHE A 6 -85.91 -3.50 -36.65
N ILE A 7 -85.40 -3.94 -35.47
CA ILE A 7 -84.97 -5.28 -34.98
C ILE A 7 -83.51 -5.73 -35.26
N PHE A 8 -82.63 -5.69 -34.25
CA PHE A 8 -82.21 -6.87 -33.44
C PHE A 8 -81.26 -6.47 -32.30
N LEU A 9 -81.73 -6.64 -31.06
CA LEU A 9 -80.91 -6.74 -29.86
C LEU A 9 -80.71 -8.25 -29.66
N PHE A 10 -79.52 -8.79 -29.93
CA PHE A 10 -79.09 -10.10 -29.44
C PHE A 10 -77.55 -10.17 -29.47
N SER A 11 -76.95 -10.21 -28.29
CA SER A 11 -75.65 -10.83 -27.96
C SER A 11 -74.53 -10.72 -29.00
N MET A 12 -73.67 -9.72 -28.86
CA MET A 12 -72.29 -9.81 -29.33
C MET A 12 -71.40 -9.72 -28.09
N ILE A 13 -71.36 -10.81 -27.33
CA ILE A 13 -70.20 -11.16 -26.52
C ILE A 13 -69.10 -11.37 -27.56
N LEU A 14 -68.33 -10.31 -27.83
CA LEU A 14 -67.05 -10.45 -28.50
C LEU A 14 -66.15 -11.09 -27.45
N PHE A 15 -65.96 -12.41 -27.54
CA PHE A 15 -64.81 -13.04 -26.92
C PHE A 15 -63.60 -12.31 -27.50
N PHE A 16 -62.97 -11.44 -26.71
CA PHE A 16 -61.54 -11.25 -26.84
C PHE A 16 -60.98 -12.65 -26.57
N ILE A 17 -60.51 -13.32 -27.62
CA ILE A 17 -59.52 -14.37 -27.42
C ILE A 17 -58.31 -13.59 -26.91
N LEU A 18 -58.04 -13.68 -25.61
CA LEU A 18 -56.74 -13.32 -25.08
C LEU A 18 -55.73 -14.08 -25.95
N GLN A 19 -54.88 -13.34 -26.66
CA GLN A 19 -53.73 -13.95 -27.29
C GLN A 19 -52.90 -14.52 -26.14
N ALA A 20 -52.56 -15.80 -26.23
CA ALA A 20 -51.68 -16.43 -25.26
C ALA A 20 -50.31 -15.75 -25.35
N GLU A 21 -49.78 -15.32 -24.21
CA GLU A 21 -48.51 -14.59 -24.12
C GLU A 21 -47.50 -15.40 -23.30
N TRP A 22 -46.22 -15.24 -23.65
CA TRP A 22 -45.11 -15.84 -22.92
C TRP A 22 -45.08 -15.36 -21.47
N THR A 23 -45.31 -16.28 -20.54
CA THR A 23 -45.48 -15.97 -19.12
C THR A 23 -44.51 -16.78 -18.29
N ILE A 24 -43.48 -16.14 -17.76
CA ILE A 24 -42.63 -16.73 -16.74
C ILE A 24 -43.42 -16.75 -15.43
N LEU A 25 -43.57 -17.94 -14.85
CA LEU A 25 -44.30 -18.13 -13.59
C LEU A 25 -43.37 -18.11 -12.39
N GLU A 26 -42.22 -18.77 -12.53
CA GLU A 26 -41.28 -19.05 -11.46
C GLU A 26 -39.86 -19.10 -12.07
N THR A 27 -38.88 -18.66 -11.30
CA THR A 27 -37.46 -18.79 -11.63
C THR A 27 -36.72 -19.46 -10.46
N TYR A 28 -35.70 -20.25 -10.79
CA TYR A 28 -34.90 -20.97 -9.80
C TYR A 28 -33.43 -20.86 -10.13
N THR A 29 -32.59 -20.53 -9.15
CA THR A 29 -31.13 -20.57 -9.33
C THR A 29 -30.64 -22.01 -9.25
N VAL A 30 -29.93 -22.48 -10.28
CA VAL A 30 -29.39 -23.84 -10.36
C VAL A 30 -27.84 -23.82 -10.48
N PRO A 31 -27.12 -24.73 -9.82
CA PRO A 31 -25.66 -24.75 -9.81
C PRO A 31 -24.98 -24.81 -11.19
N GLY A 32 -23.93 -23.99 -11.34
CA GLY A 32 -23.04 -23.99 -12.50
C GLY A 32 -23.72 -23.62 -13.82
N LYS A 33 -22.98 -23.76 -14.92
CA LYS A 33 -23.52 -23.55 -16.26
C LYS A 33 -24.34 -24.77 -16.70
N ALA A 34 -25.59 -24.80 -16.28
CA ALA A 34 -26.55 -25.84 -16.64
C ALA A 34 -26.69 -25.95 -18.17
N SER A 35 -26.58 -27.17 -18.70
CA SER A 35 -26.62 -27.46 -20.13
C SER A 35 -27.32 -28.81 -20.35
N GLY A 36 -28.27 -28.83 -21.28
CA GLY A 36 -29.26 -29.91 -21.43
C GLY A 36 -30.35 -29.88 -20.34
N LEU A 37 -31.59 -30.24 -20.67
CA LEU A 37 -32.65 -30.36 -19.66
C LEU A 37 -33.61 -31.52 -19.96
N ALA A 38 -33.80 -32.41 -18.99
CA ALA A 38 -34.71 -33.55 -19.09
C ALA A 38 -35.74 -33.57 -17.96
N TRP A 39 -36.91 -34.16 -18.22
CA TRP A 39 -38.02 -34.29 -17.27
C TRP A 39 -38.53 -35.73 -17.23
N ASP A 40 -38.59 -36.34 -16.04
CA ASP A 40 -39.06 -37.72 -15.86
C ASP A 40 -40.54 -37.85 -15.42
N GLY A 41 -41.26 -36.73 -15.33
CA GLY A 41 -42.60 -36.66 -14.75
C GLY A 41 -42.63 -36.29 -13.26
N THR A 42 -41.48 -36.22 -12.59
CA THR A 42 -41.34 -35.83 -11.17
C THR A 42 -40.19 -34.84 -10.95
N TYR A 43 -39.02 -35.09 -11.54
CA TYR A 43 -37.80 -34.31 -11.36
C TYR A 43 -37.21 -33.84 -12.69
N PHE A 44 -36.48 -32.73 -12.63
CA PHE A 44 -35.65 -32.25 -13.73
C PHE A 44 -34.21 -32.75 -13.58
N TYR A 45 -33.55 -33.00 -14.70
CA TYR A 45 -32.15 -33.41 -14.75
C TYR A 45 -31.41 -32.57 -15.78
N TYR A 46 -30.18 -32.20 -15.45
CA TYR A 46 -29.32 -31.41 -16.33
C TYR A 46 -27.85 -31.68 -15.99
N GLY A 47 -26.95 -31.44 -16.94
CA GLY A 47 -25.51 -31.50 -16.72
C GLY A 47 -24.87 -30.11 -16.68
N ILE A 48 -23.56 -30.05 -16.43
CA ILE A 48 -22.78 -28.82 -16.52
C ILE A 48 -21.92 -28.84 -17.78
N TYR A 49 -21.62 -27.66 -18.32
CA TYR A 49 -20.58 -27.48 -19.34
C TYR A 49 -19.42 -26.66 -18.74
N GLY A 50 -18.18 -27.18 -18.81
CA GLY A 50 -16.97 -26.51 -18.35
C GLY A 50 -16.13 -27.34 -17.37
N SER A 51 -15.59 -26.71 -16.32
CA SER A 51 -14.67 -27.35 -15.37
C SER A 51 -15.27 -28.53 -14.61
N ASP A 52 -16.59 -28.55 -14.45
CA ASP A 52 -17.36 -29.56 -13.72
C ASP A 52 -18.28 -30.35 -14.69
N GLY A 53 -17.89 -30.47 -15.96
CA GLY A 53 -18.73 -31.09 -17.00
C GLY A 53 -19.24 -32.48 -16.65
N ASP A 54 -18.44 -33.24 -15.90
CA ASP A 54 -18.73 -34.58 -15.38
C ASP A 54 -19.85 -34.66 -14.32
N HIS A 55 -20.47 -33.54 -13.95
CA HIS A 55 -21.55 -33.49 -12.94
C HIS A 55 -22.93 -33.49 -13.58
N VAL A 56 -23.83 -34.34 -13.06
CA VAL A 56 -25.26 -34.35 -13.40
C VAL A 56 -26.09 -34.08 -12.15
N TYR A 57 -27.00 -33.11 -12.25
CA TYR A 57 -27.84 -32.65 -11.15
C TYR A 57 -29.28 -33.12 -11.30
N ARG A 58 -29.98 -33.21 -10.17
CA ARG A 58 -31.43 -33.39 -10.08
C ARG A 58 -32.06 -32.19 -9.38
N PHE A 59 -33.05 -31.57 -10.01
CA PHE A 59 -33.86 -30.51 -9.42
C PHE A 59 -35.29 -31.00 -9.14
N ASP A 60 -35.78 -30.75 -7.93
CA ASP A 60 -37.15 -31.04 -7.51
C ASP A 60 -37.99 -29.75 -7.51
N PRO A 61 -38.95 -29.61 -8.46
CA PRO A 61 -39.76 -28.41 -8.57
C PRO A 61 -40.82 -28.26 -7.46
N VAL A 62 -41.03 -29.28 -6.62
CA VAL A 62 -41.98 -29.21 -5.49
C VAL A 62 -41.31 -28.72 -4.22
N SER A 63 -40.05 -29.12 -4.00
CA SER A 63 -39.27 -28.69 -2.84
C SER A 63 -38.32 -27.53 -3.15
N GLU A 64 -38.18 -27.17 -4.42
CA GLU A 64 -37.27 -26.13 -4.93
C GLU A 64 -35.80 -26.44 -4.59
N THR A 65 -35.46 -27.72 -4.48
CA THR A 65 -34.11 -28.17 -4.12
C THR A 65 -33.38 -28.78 -5.30
N CYS A 66 -32.10 -28.44 -5.41
CA CYS A 66 -31.18 -29.03 -6.37
C CYS A 66 -30.14 -29.88 -5.64
N GLU A 67 -29.89 -31.10 -6.11
CA GLU A 67 -28.83 -31.97 -5.61
C GLU A 67 -27.96 -32.51 -6.75
N LEU A 68 -26.67 -32.71 -6.45
CA LEU A 68 -25.78 -33.46 -7.34
C LEU A 68 -26.20 -34.94 -7.33
N LEU A 69 -26.66 -35.44 -8.47
CA LEU A 69 -27.12 -36.83 -8.58
C LEU A 69 -25.95 -37.80 -8.62
N PHE A 70 -24.94 -37.52 -9.46
CA PHE A 70 -23.68 -38.24 -9.53
C PHE A 70 -22.60 -37.42 -10.28
N THR A 71 -21.35 -37.90 -10.18
CA THR A 71 -20.20 -37.45 -11.00
C THR A 71 -19.70 -38.62 -11.84
N ASN A 72 -19.48 -38.43 -13.14
CA ASN A 72 -18.92 -39.45 -14.03
C ASN A 72 -18.01 -38.84 -15.12
N ASP A 73 -16.69 -39.00 -14.93
CA ASP A 73 -15.64 -38.57 -15.86
C ASP A 73 -15.80 -39.11 -17.30
N GLU A 74 -16.52 -40.23 -17.49
CA GLU A 74 -16.77 -40.81 -18.82
C GLU A 74 -17.87 -40.09 -19.61
N LEU A 75 -18.74 -39.30 -18.96
CA LEU A 75 -19.80 -38.54 -19.64
C LEU A 75 -19.33 -37.17 -20.15
N GLY A 76 -18.26 -36.60 -19.56
CA GLY A 76 -17.73 -35.30 -19.99
C GLY A 76 -18.76 -34.17 -19.89
N ASP A 77 -18.60 -33.11 -20.70
CA ASP A 77 -19.52 -31.98 -20.77
C ASP A 77 -20.91 -32.41 -21.30
N SER A 78 -21.99 -31.94 -20.67
CA SER A 78 -23.34 -32.17 -21.17
C SER A 78 -23.73 -31.12 -22.21
N PHE A 79 -23.87 -31.51 -23.48
CA PHE A 79 -24.28 -30.56 -24.55
C PHE A 79 -25.78 -30.57 -24.86
N GLY A 80 -26.55 -31.51 -24.31
CA GLY A 80 -28.00 -31.66 -24.47
C GLY A 80 -28.47 -32.85 -23.63
N MET A 81 -29.74 -32.88 -23.20
CA MET A 81 -30.22 -33.99 -22.35
C MET A 81 -31.70 -34.31 -22.59
N THR A 82 -32.05 -35.59 -22.61
CA THR A 82 -33.46 -36.04 -22.70
C THR A 82 -33.71 -37.29 -21.85
N TRP A 83 -34.99 -37.55 -21.56
CA TRP A 83 -35.45 -38.78 -20.93
C TRP A 83 -36.31 -39.60 -21.89
N ASP A 84 -36.11 -40.92 -21.94
CA ASP A 84 -36.81 -41.82 -22.88
C ASP A 84 -38.00 -42.58 -22.28
N GLY A 85 -38.33 -42.29 -21.01
CA GLY A 85 -39.30 -43.06 -20.23
C GLY A 85 -38.66 -44.06 -19.25
N THR A 86 -37.36 -44.32 -19.38
CA THR A 86 -36.61 -45.30 -18.57
C THR A 86 -35.24 -44.82 -18.12
N SER A 87 -34.47 -44.19 -19.01
CA SER A 87 -33.08 -43.78 -18.85
C SER A 87 -32.88 -42.33 -19.32
N LEU A 88 -31.76 -41.73 -18.92
CA LEU A 88 -31.34 -40.43 -19.43
C LEU A 88 -30.40 -40.60 -20.62
N TRP A 89 -30.44 -39.62 -21.52
CA TRP A 89 -29.59 -39.56 -22.70
C TRP A 89 -28.91 -38.20 -22.78
N VAL A 90 -27.63 -38.19 -23.15
CA VAL A 90 -26.83 -36.98 -23.37
C VAL A 90 -26.11 -37.10 -24.71
N THR A 91 -25.83 -35.95 -25.33
CA THR A 91 -24.84 -35.89 -26.41
C THR A 91 -23.48 -35.54 -25.85
N ASP A 92 -22.46 -36.27 -26.26
CA ASP A 92 -21.08 -35.99 -25.88
C ASP A 92 -20.15 -36.06 -27.10
N HIS A 93 -19.09 -35.26 -27.03
CA HIS A 93 -17.96 -35.30 -27.93
C HIS A 93 -16.64 -35.15 -27.13
N PRO A 94 -16.00 -36.25 -26.70
CA PRO A 94 -14.87 -36.27 -25.75
C PRO A 94 -13.63 -35.46 -26.14
N THR A 95 -13.52 -35.05 -27.40
CA THR A 95 -12.50 -34.16 -27.93
C THR A 95 -13.13 -33.08 -28.79
N SER A 96 -12.51 -31.89 -28.86
CA SER A 96 -12.95 -30.82 -29.78
C SER A 96 -12.93 -31.37 -31.21
N SER A 97 -14.10 -31.64 -31.80
CA SER A 97 -14.34 -32.20 -33.15
C SER A 97 -14.42 -33.73 -33.32
N THR A 98 -14.87 -34.51 -32.33
CA THR A 98 -15.06 -35.97 -32.54
C THR A 98 -16.04 -36.23 -33.71
N ILE A 99 -15.62 -36.98 -34.74
CA ILE A 99 -16.44 -37.32 -35.92
C ILE A 99 -16.64 -38.84 -36.02
N PRO A 100 -17.85 -39.38 -35.78
CA PRO A 100 -19.04 -38.68 -35.30
C PRO A 100 -19.04 -38.43 -33.79
N ALA A 101 -19.86 -37.48 -33.33
CA ALA A 101 -20.24 -37.37 -31.92
C ALA A 101 -21.08 -38.59 -31.46
N SER A 102 -21.37 -38.70 -30.17
CA SER A 102 -22.13 -39.84 -29.61
C SER A 102 -23.36 -39.39 -28.84
N ALA A 103 -24.43 -40.19 -28.95
CA ALA A 103 -25.51 -40.17 -27.97
C ALA A 103 -25.26 -41.30 -26.97
N ILE A 104 -25.26 -40.97 -25.68
CA ILE A 104 -24.93 -41.88 -24.57
C ILE A 104 -26.14 -42.03 -23.66
N GLU A 105 -26.56 -43.27 -23.43
CA GLU A 105 -27.60 -43.64 -22.48
C GLU A 105 -26.99 -43.97 -21.13
N PHE A 106 -27.57 -43.47 -20.04
CA PHE A 106 -27.13 -43.75 -18.68
C PHE A 106 -28.29 -43.87 -17.68
N ASP A 107 -28.06 -44.61 -16.60
CA ASP A 107 -29.00 -44.72 -15.48
C ASP A 107 -28.82 -43.60 -14.44
N PHE A 108 -29.75 -43.49 -13.49
CA PHE A 108 -29.69 -42.49 -12.41
C PHE A 108 -28.53 -42.68 -11.41
N SER A 109 -27.71 -43.73 -11.57
CA SER A 109 -26.46 -43.91 -10.81
C SER A 109 -25.22 -43.54 -11.64
N GLY A 110 -25.40 -43.03 -12.86
CA GLY A 110 -24.34 -42.64 -13.77
C GLY A 110 -23.75 -43.80 -14.57
N ASN A 111 -24.31 -45.01 -14.54
CA ASN A 111 -23.78 -46.12 -15.33
C ASN A 111 -24.20 -45.98 -16.79
N ILE A 112 -23.23 -45.99 -17.71
CA ILE A 112 -23.49 -46.02 -19.15
C ILE A 112 -24.14 -47.37 -19.54
N LEU A 113 -25.32 -47.31 -20.16
CA LEU A 113 -26.11 -48.47 -20.56
C LEU A 113 -25.90 -48.83 -22.03
N SER A 114 -25.87 -47.82 -22.90
CA SER A 114 -25.68 -47.97 -24.33
C SER A 114 -25.18 -46.67 -24.96
N GLN A 115 -24.69 -46.73 -26.21
CA GLN A 115 -24.32 -45.54 -26.98
C GLN A 115 -24.43 -45.83 -28.48
N PHE A 116 -24.70 -44.80 -29.28
CA PHE A 116 -24.64 -44.87 -30.74
C PHE A 116 -24.02 -43.60 -31.35
N SER A 117 -23.51 -43.74 -32.57
CA SER A 117 -22.87 -42.65 -33.31
C SER A 117 -23.92 -41.71 -33.91
N LEU A 118 -23.74 -40.42 -33.72
CA LEU A 118 -24.57 -39.38 -34.33
C LEU A 118 -24.17 -39.12 -35.79
N PRO A 119 -24.99 -38.40 -36.58
CA PRO A 119 -24.72 -38.18 -38.00
C PRO A 119 -23.50 -37.28 -38.29
N ASP A 120 -23.15 -36.40 -37.35
CA ASP A 120 -22.15 -35.36 -37.55
C ASP A 120 -21.22 -35.13 -36.34
N HIS A 121 -20.38 -34.10 -36.45
CA HIS A 121 -19.46 -33.61 -35.42
C HIS A 121 -19.98 -32.29 -34.84
N TYR A 122 -19.70 -32.03 -33.56
CA TYR A 122 -20.29 -30.90 -32.80
C TYR A 122 -21.82 -30.96 -32.66
N MET A 123 -22.29 -32.10 -32.17
CA MET A 123 -23.69 -32.28 -31.80
C MET A 123 -23.95 -31.75 -30.39
N SER A 124 -25.12 -31.15 -30.18
CA SER A 124 -25.57 -30.57 -28.91
C SER A 124 -26.95 -31.07 -28.49
N GLY A 125 -28.03 -30.40 -28.86
CA GLY A 125 -29.35 -30.75 -28.35
C GLY A 125 -29.77 -32.18 -28.69
N ILE A 126 -30.55 -32.80 -27.79
CA ILE A 126 -31.14 -34.13 -28.01
C ILE A 126 -32.55 -34.19 -27.42
N ALA A 127 -33.53 -34.65 -28.21
CA ALA A 127 -34.89 -34.89 -27.75
C ALA A 127 -35.35 -36.29 -28.14
N TYR A 128 -35.94 -37.02 -27.19
CA TYR A 128 -36.53 -38.32 -27.45
C TYR A 128 -37.92 -38.20 -28.07
N ASP A 129 -38.18 -39.00 -29.11
CA ASP A 129 -39.42 -38.99 -29.89
C ASP A 129 -39.84 -40.42 -30.27
N GLU A 130 -40.65 -41.05 -29.41
CA GLU A 130 -41.27 -42.37 -29.62
C GLU A 130 -40.32 -43.48 -30.14
N GLY A 131 -39.07 -43.49 -29.67
CA GLY A 131 -38.03 -44.47 -30.04
C GLY A 131 -37.02 -43.98 -31.09
N ASN A 132 -37.23 -42.77 -31.60
CA ASN A 132 -36.27 -42.00 -32.38
C ASN A 132 -35.73 -40.83 -31.55
N PHE A 133 -34.76 -40.10 -32.11
CA PHE A 133 -34.17 -38.92 -31.49
C PHE A 133 -34.09 -37.77 -32.48
N TRP A 134 -34.37 -36.57 -32.01
CA TRP A 134 -34.00 -35.33 -32.68
C TRP A 134 -32.70 -34.80 -32.11
N VAL A 135 -31.78 -34.37 -32.96
CA VAL A 135 -30.46 -33.88 -32.55
C VAL A 135 -30.01 -32.69 -33.40
N ALA A 136 -29.24 -31.78 -32.80
CA ALA A 136 -28.77 -30.55 -33.44
C ALA A 136 -27.24 -30.49 -33.58
N THR A 137 -26.77 -29.82 -34.63
CA THR A 137 -25.37 -29.34 -34.77
C THR A 137 -25.29 -27.88 -34.34
N TYR A 138 -24.19 -27.43 -33.71
CA TYR A 138 -24.06 -26.04 -33.24
C TYR A 138 -22.86 -25.26 -33.80
N TYR A 139 -21.89 -25.93 -34.44
CA TYR A 139 -20.68 -25.32 -35.03
C TYR A 139 -19.98 -26.37 -35.92
N PRO A 140 -19.21 -26.02 -36.97
CA PRO A 140 -19.13 -24.75 -37.67
C PRO A 140 -20.22 -24.57 -38.74
N ASP A 141 -21.25 -25.43 -38.74
CA ASP A 141 -22.24 -25.48 -39.81
C ASP A 141 -23.17 -24.25 -39.74
N ASP A 142 -23.10 -23.42 -40.80
CA ASP A 142 -24.01 -22.29 -41.07
C ASP A 142 -24.67 -22.53 -42.44
N PRO A 143 -26.00 -22.83 -42.50
CA PRO A 143 -26.90 -22.98 -41.35
C PRO A 143 -26.64 -24.29 -40.58
N SER A 144 -26.97 -24.29 -39.28
CA SER A 144 -26.95 -25.49 -38.44
C SER A 144 -27.98 -26.51 -38.95
N VAL A 145 -27.69 -27.81 -38.82
CA VAL A 145 -28.58 -28.89 -39.28
C VAL A 145 -29.23 -29.61 -38.09
N ILE A 146 -30.54 -29.81 -38.18
CA ILE A 146 -31.33 -30.64 -37.25
C ILE A 146 -31.62 -31.99 -37.92
N TYR A 147 -31.30 -33.08 -37.23
CA TYR A 147 -31.53 -34.45 -37.70
C TYR A 147 -32.57 -35.15 -36.85
N GLN A 148 -33.42 -35.95 -37.48
CA GLN A 148 -34.13 -37.04 -36.80
C GLN A 148 -33.40 -38.35 -37.11
N VAL A 149 -33.03 -39.10 -36.08
CA VAL A 149 -32.30 -40.37 -36.18
C VAL A 149 -33.05 -41.49 -35.47
N ASP A 150 -32.90 -42.73 -35.93
CA ASP A 150 -33.33 -43.89 -35.14
C ASP A 150 -32.34 -44.19 -33.99
N ASN A 151 -32.68 -45.15 -33.14
CA ASN A 151 -31.84 -45.59 -32.01
C ASN A 151 -30.50 -46.27 -32.38
N SER A 152 -30.14 -46.29 -33.66
CA SER A 152 -28.83 -46.72 -34.16
C SER A 152 -28.00 -45.60 -34.76
N GLY A 153 -28.54 -44.37 -34.79
CA GLY A 153 -27.93 -43.20 -35.44
C GLY A 153 -28.24 -43.07 -36.93
N THR A 154 -29.16 -43.86 -37.48
CA THR A 154 -29.53 -43.76 -38.89
C THR A 154 -30.44 -42.55 -39.10
N VAL A 155 -30.03 -41.60 -39.96
CA VAL A 155 -30.82 -40.42 -40.33
C VAL A 155 -32.12 -40.84 -41.03
N LEU A 156 -33.25 -40.44 -40.44
CA LEU A 156 -34.60 -40.63 -40.97
C LEU A 156 -35.02 -39.42 -41.82
N GLN A 157 -34.73 -38.22 -41.32
CA GLN A 157 -34.92 -36.93 -42.01
C GLN A 157 -34.00 -35.86 -41.41
N GLN A 158 -33.84 -34.74 -42.10
CA GLN A 158 -33.09 -33.58 -41.65
C GLN A 158 -33.60 -32.30 -42.32
N PHE A 159 -33.36 -31.16 -41.69
CA PHE A 159 -33.57 -29.82 -42.25
C PHE A 159 -32.50 -28.85 -41.76
N ASP A 160 -32.29 -27.78 -42.52
CA ASP A 160 -31.40 -26.68 -42.15
C ASP A 160 -32.18 -25.72 -41.22
N PHE A 161 -31.62 -25.43 -40.05
CA PHE A 161 -32.11 -24.41 -39.12
C PHE A 161 -31.48 -23.06 -39.50
N ASP A 162 -32.17 -22.34 -40.38
CA ASP A 162 -31.76 -21.05 -40.94
C ASP A 162 -32.67 -19.95 -40.38
N ILE A 163 -32.10 -19.01 -39.61
CA ILE A 163 -32.83 -17.86 -39.07
C ILE A 163 -32.59 -16.67 -40.01
N PRO A 164 -33.61 -16.16 -40.74
CA PRO A 164 -33.39 -15.13 -41.74
C PRO A 164 -32.71 -13.86 -41.20
N GLY A 165 -31.46 -13.63 -41.61
CA GLY A 165 -30.67 -12.47 -41.21
C GLY A 165 -29.81 -12.66 -39.96
N ASN A 166 -29.78 -13.87 -39.39
CA ASN A 166 -28.77 -14.36 -38.48
C ASN A 166 -27.80 -15.28 -39.26
N ASN A 167 -26.55 -15.37 -38.83
CA ASN A 167 -25.47 -16.15 -39.45
C ASN A 167 -24.55 -16.74 -38.35
N ASP A 168 -25.09 -16.90 -37.16
CA ASP A 168 -24.42 -17.37 -35.94
C ASP A 168 -25.40 -18.19 -35.10
N GLU A 169 -26.27 -18.94 -35.77
CA GLU A 169 -27.20 -19.87 -35.14
C GLU A 169 -26.45 -20.94 -34.37
N GLN A 170 -26.74 -21.08 -33.08
CA GLN A 170 -26.18 -22.12 -32.23
C GLN A 170 -27.29 -22.85 -31.47
N PRO A 171 -28.04 -23.75 -32.13
CA PRO A 171 -29.03 -24.57 -31.44
C PRO A 171 -28.30 -25.47 -30.43
N TRP A 172 -28.49 -25.18 -29.15
CA TRP A 172 -27.74 -25.80 -28.06
C TRP A 172 -28.52 -26.90 -27.38
N ASP A 173 -29.84 -26.72 -27.22
CA ASP A 173 -30.72 -27.81 -26.81
C ASP A 173 -32.06 -27.75 -27.53
N LEU A 174 -32.79 -28.86 -27.56
CA LEU A 174 -34.10 -28.94 -28.19
C LEU A 174 -35.01 -29.95 -27.47
N CYS A 175 -36.32 -29.70 -27.53
CA CYS A 175 -37.32 -30.64 -27.03
C CYS A 175 -38.52 -30.73 -27.96
N ILE A 176 -39.29 -31.81 -27.86
CA ILE A 176 -40.51 -32.00 -28.64
C ILE A 176 -41.76 -31.57 -27.85
N GLN A 177 -42.68 -30.87 -28.53
CA GLN A 177 -44.02 -30.58 -28.05
C GLN A 177 -45.03 -31.01 -29.12
N GLU A 178 -45.72 -32.13 -28.88
CA GLU A 178 -46.64 -32.74 -29.86
C GLU A 178 -45.95 -33.04 -31.20
N GLU A 179 -46.25 -32.27 -32.26
CA GLU A 179 -45.67 -32.43 -33.60
C GLU A 179 -44.58 -31.38 -33.92
N ASP A 180 -44.31 -30.45 -33.01
CA ASP A 180 -43.37 -29.33 -33.20
C ASP A 180 -42.13 -29.48 -32.30
N LEU A 181 -41.04 -28.82 -32.69
CA LEU A 181 -39.81 -28.76 -31.91
C LEU A 181 -39.64 -27.37 -31.30
N TRP A 182 -39.17 -27.34 -30.06
CA TRP A 182 -38.61 -26.15 -29.44
C TRP A 182 -37.08 -26.24 -29.47
N ILE A 183 -36.42 -25.12 -29.75
CA ILE A 183 -34.96 -25.03 -29.91
C ILE A 183 -34.47 -23.83 -29.11
N ALA A 184 -33.49 -24.05 -28.23
CA ALA A 184 -32.77 -23.01 -27.53
C ALA A 184 -31.54 -22.62 -28.35
N ASP A 185 -31.50 -21.39 -28.85
CA ASP A 185 -30.33 -20.85 -29.56
C ASP A 185 -29.45 -20.07 -28.58
N TYR A 186 -28.25 -20.61 -28.36
CA TYR A 186 -27.30 -20.08 -27.39
C TYR A 186 -26.74 -18.73 -27.81
N ASN A 187 -26.51 -18.47 -29.10
CA ASN A 187 -25.92 -17.20 -29.52
C ASN A 187 -26.94 -16.10 -29.79
N ALA A 188 -28.13 -16.48 -30.25
CA ALA A 188 -29.22 -15.55 -30.47
C ALA A 188 -29.95 -15.14 -29.17
N ASP A 189 -29.62 -15.74 -28.02
CA ASP A 189 -30.32 -15.54 -26.75
C ASP A 189 -31.85 -15.71 -26.90
N THR A 190 -32.28 -16.68 -27.72
CA THR A 190 -33.68 -16.81 -28.16
C THR A 190 -34.12 -18.27 -28.20
N ILE A 191 -35.37 -18.52 -27.81
CA ILE A 191 -36.04 -19.82 -27.89
C ILE A 191 -37.01 -19.80 -29.08
N TYR A 192 -36.87 -20.76 -29.99
CA TYR A 192 -37.67 -20.88 -31.22
C TYR A 192 -38.58 -22.10 -31.16
N LYS A 193 -39.81 -21.96 -31.67
CA LYS A 193 -40.68 -23.08 -32.02
C LYS A 193 -40.63 -23.29 -33.52
N VAL A 194 -40.38 -24.51 -33.97
CA VAL A 194 -40.30 -24.88 -35.40
C VAL A 194 -41.14 -26.11 -35.70
N ASP A 195 -41.69 -26.18 -36.90
CA ASP A 195 -42.26 -27.43 -37.40
C ASP A 195 -41.16 -28.42 -37.84
N THR A 196 -41.54 -29.69 -38.08
CA THR A 196 -40.59 -30.73 -38.51
C THR A 196 -40.00 -30.54 -39.91
N SER A 197 -40.39 -29.48 -40.63
CA SER A 197 -39.79 -29.06 -41.91
C SER A 197 -38.83 -27.88 -41.75
N GLY A 198 -38.64 -27.36 -40.53
CA GLY A 198 -37.75 -26.24 -40.21
C GLY A 198 -38.38 -24.86 -40.31
N ASN A 199 -39.71 -24.74 -40.47
CA ASN A 199 -40.34 -23.42 -40.49
C ASN A 199 -40.53 -22.89 -39.06
N ILE A 200 -40.05 -21.66 -38.79
CA ILE A 200 -40.26 -20.98 -37.51
C ILE A 200 -41.74 -20.60 -37.35
N LEU A 201 -42.34 -21.08 -36.26
CA LEU A 201 -43.73 -20.83 -35.88
C LEU A 201 -43.82 -19.69 -34.86
N GLU A 202 -42.95 -19.70 -33.85
CA GLU A 202 -42.89 -18.74 -32.74
C GLU A 202 -41.44 -18.53 -32.31
N ASN A 203 -41.14 -17.38 -31.68
CA ASN A 203 -39.84 -17.13 -31.05
C ASN A 203 -40.00 -16.17 -29.87
N TYR A 204 -39.22 -16.40 -28.83
CA TYR A 204 -39.24 -15.61 -27.60
C TYR A 204 -37.80 -15.38 -27.13
N PRO A 205 -37.42 -14.13 -26.79
CA PRO A 205 -36.11 -13.87 -26.19
C PRO A 205 -36.01 -14.62 -24.86
N SER A 206 -34.83 -15.15 -24.58
CA SER A 206 -34.49 -15.61 -23.25
C SER A 206 -34.38 -14.40 -22.31
N ASP A 207 -34.81 -14.57 -21.07
CA ASP A 207 -34.84 -13.47 -20.10
C ASP A 207 -33.43 -13.13 -19.58
N THR A 208 -32.56 -14.13 -19.53
CA THR A 208 -31.11 -13.96 -19.44
C THR A 208 -30.44 -14.40 -20.74
N ILE A 209 -29.12 -14.37 -20.79
CA ILE A 209 -28.37 -14.76 -21.99
C ILE A 209 -28.08 -16.26 -22.01
N LYS A 210 -27.77 -16.78 -23.20
CA LYS A 210 -27.20 -18.11 -23.41
C LYS A 210 -28.11 -19.26 -22.94
N PRO A 211 -29.34 -19.40 -23.47
CA PRO A 211 -30.19 -20.53 -23.16
C PRO A 211 -29.53 -21.83 -23.65
N ALA A 212 -29.45 -22.83 -22.78
CA ALA A 212 -28.61 -24.01 -22.98
C ALA A 212 -29.27 -25.35 -22.61
N GLY A 213 -30.52 -25.33 -22.17
CA GLY A 213 -31.30 -26.55 -21.90
C GLY A 213 -32.79 -26.28 -22.00
N LEU A 214 -33.55 -27.24 -22.52
CA LEU A 214 -34.95 -27.04 -22.86
C LEU A 214 -35.77 -28.33 -22.70
N VAL A 215 -36.94 -28.26 -22.05
CA VAL A 215 -37.86 -29.40 -21.96
C VAL A 215 -39.31 -28.96 -21.86
N PHE A 216 -40.22 -29.74 -22.44
CA PHE A 216 -41.66 -29.57 -22.26
C PHE A 216 -42.20 -30.64 -21.30
N ASP A 217 -42.82 -30.23 -20.19
CA ASP A 217 -43.26 -31.16 -19.14
C ASP A 217 -44.66 -31.76 -19.39
N GLY A 218 -45.31 -31.33 -20.48
CA GLY A 218 -46.69 -31.66 -20.83
C GLY A 218 -47.70 -30.53 -20.58
N SER A 219 -47.32 -29.51 -19.79
CA SER A 219 -48.12 -28.32 -19.48
C SER A 219 -47.34 -27.02 -19.68
N TYR A 220 -46.07 -26.98 -19.27
CA TYR A 220 -45.18 -25.82 -19.29
C TYR A 220 -43.92 -26.12 -20.10
N LEU A 221 -43.39 -25.07 -20.71
CA LEU A 221 -42.05 -25.09 -21.27
C LEU A 221 -41.07 -24.69 -20.17
N TRP A 222 -39.97 -25.41 -20.04
CA TRP A 222 -38.91 -25.11 -19.10
C TRP A 222 -37.61 -24.92 -19.85
N TYR A 223 -36.83 -23.91 -19.45
CA TYR A 223 -35.52 -23.68 -20.04
C TYR A 223 -34.51 -23.21 -18.99
N VAL A 224 -33.23 -23.48 -19.24
CA VAL A 224 -32.12 -22.94 -18.43
C VAL A 224 -31.29 -21.97 -19.26
N ALA A 225 -30.84 -20.87 -18.65
CA ALA A 225 -29.98 -19.86 -19.26
C ALA A 225 -28.97 -19.31 -18.24
N GLY A 226 -27.79 -18.89 -18.69
CA GLY A 226 -26.73 -18.40 -17.80
C GLY A 226 -25.33 -18.29 -18.43
N GLN A 227 -24.46 -17.49 -17.81
CA GLN A 227 -23.08 -17.29 -18.26
C GLN A 227 -22.15 -18.46 -17.85
N LEU A 228 -21.02 -18.60 -18.57
CA LEU A 228 -20.05 -19.69 -18.35
C LEU A 228 -19.45 -19.73 -16.94
N SER A 229 -19.49 -18.64 -16.18
CA SER A 229 -18.80 -18.47 -14.89
C SER A 229 -19.74 -18.22 -13.71
N SER A 230 -21.04 -18.46 -13.87
CA SER A 230 -22.05 -18.27 -12.82
C SER A 230 -23.00 -19.46 -12.73
N ASN A 231 -23.81 -19.47 -11.68
CA ASN A 231 -25.01 -20.32 -11.67
C ASN A 231 -25.95 -19.91 -12.80
N SER A 232 -26.69 -20.88 -13.34
CA SER A 232 -27.75 -20.65 -14.32
C SER A 232 -29.10 -20.40 -13.64
N THR A 233 -30.05 -19.85 -14.38
CA THR A 233 -31.44 -19.71 -13.96
C THR A 233 -32.32 -20.69 -14.74
N LEU A 234 -33.14 -21.46 -14.03
CA LEU A 234 -34.18 -22.33 -14.56
C LEU A 234 -35.51 -21.57 -14.55
N TYR A 235 -36.16 -21.50 -15.71
CA TYR A 235 -37.39 -20.77 -15.94
C TYR A 235 -38.55 -21.73 -16.19
N LYS A 236 -39.69 -21.45 -15.57
CA LYS A 236 -40.97 -22.10 -15.84
C LYS A 236 -41.87 -21.19 -16.65
N VAL A 237 -42.27 -21.63 -17.84
CA VAL A 237 -43.02 -20.80 -18.79
C VAL A 237 -44.40 -21.40 -19.08
N ASP A 238 -45.43 -20.61 -18.82
CA ASP A 238 -46.78 -20.84 -19.32
C ASP A 238 -46.95 -20.21 -20.71
N LEU A 239 -47.04 -21.07 -21.72
CA LEU A 239 -47.28 -20.69 -23.11
C LEU A 239 -48.70 -20.18 -23.34
N GLY A 240 -49.62 -20.38 -22.38
CA GLY A 240 -51.02 -19.95 -22.39
C GLY A 240 -51.31 -18.72 -21.55
N GLY A 241 -50.30 -18.12 -20.92
CA GLY A 241 -50.46 -17.11 -19.88
C GLY A 241 -50.79 -15.70 -20.39
N ALA A 242 -50.81 -14.74 -19.45
CA ALA A 242 -51.25 -13.37 -19.69
C ALA A 242 -50.10 -12.34 -19.83
N GLY A 243 -48.85 -12.79 -19.81
CA GLY A 243 -47.63 -11.97 -19.82
C GLY A 243 -46.86 -12.03 -18.50
N THR A 244 -45.64 -11.52 -18.50
CA THR A 244 -44.72 -11.52 -17.35
C THR A 244 -44.52 -10.08 -16.85
N PRO A 245 -44.81 -9.74 -15.58
CA PRO A 245 -44.47 -8.43 -15.03
C PRO A 245 -42.95 -8.32 -14.85
N ALA A 246 -42.37 -7.13 -15.02
CA ALA A 246 -40.95 -6.91 -14.80
C ALA A 246 -40.70 -5.51 -14.19
N ILE A 247 -40.09 -5.47 -13.01
CA ILE A 247 -39.79 -4.22 -12.29
C ILE A 247 -38.47 -3.63 -12.76
N SER A 248 -38.46 -2.33 -13.04
CA SER A 248 -37.25 -1.58 -13.38
C SER A 248 -37.22 -0.25 -12.64
N PRO A 249 -36.34 -0.08 -11.63
CA PRO A 249 -36.15 1.20 -10.96
C PRO A 249 -35.38 2.18 -11.86
N GLY A 250 -35.68 3.47 -11.76
CA GLY A 250 -34.99 4.51 -12.52
C GLY A 250 -33.54 4.74 -12.11
N TRP A 251 -33.18 4.29 -10.91
CA TRP A 251 -31.83 4.33 -10.32
C TRP A 251 -31.75 3.32 -9.18
N GLU A 252 -30.56 2.78 -8.93
CA GLU A 252 -30.29 1.80 -7.86
C GLU A 252 -29.63 2.45 -6.63
N GLU A 253 -29.19 3.71 -6.76
CA GLU A 253 -28.62 4.51 -5.69
C GLU A 253 -29.07 5.98 -5.76
N HIS A 254 -29.23 6.63 -4.61
CA HIS A 254 -29.50 8.06 -4.55
C HIS A 254 -28.98 8.72 -3.26
N ASP A 255 -28.30 9.86 -3.44
CA ASP A 255 -27.87 10.75 -2.35
C ASP A 255 -28.76 11.99 -2.28
N PHE A 256 -29.45 12.18 -1.15
CA PHE A 256 -30.27 13.34 -0.86
C PHE A 256 -29.43 14.61 -0.56
N GLY A 257 -28.11 14.47 -0.44
CA GLY A 257 -27.20 15.56 -0.12
C GLY A 257 -27.46 16.14 1.26
N ASN A 258 -27.15 17.42 1.42
CA ASN A 258 -27.32 18.12 2.70
C ASN A 258 -28.80 18.50 2.92
N THR A 259 -29.38 18.05 4.03
CA THR A 259 -30.76 18.38 4.45
C THR A 259 -30.74 18.93 5.88
N ILE A 260 -31.45 20.04 6.09
CA ILE A 260 -31.54 20.66 7.43
C ILE A 260 -32.27 19.71 8.40
N ILE A 261 -31.69 19.48 9.58
CA ILE A 261 -32.27 18.63 10.62
C ILE A 261 -33.69 19.10 10.95
N GLY A 262 -34.64 18.15 10.99
CA GLY A 262 -36.05 18.43 11.23
C GLY A 262 -36.83 18.99 10.03
N THR A 263 -36.18 19.17 8.87
CA THR A 263 -36.84 19.40 7.57
C THR A 263 -36.93 18.11 6.77
N LEU A 264 -37.64 18.16 5.64
CA LEU A 264 -37.86 16.99 4.78
C LEU A 264 -37.44 17.32 3.36
N GLU A 265 -36.71 16.41 2.73
CA GLU A 265 -36.44 16.42 1.29
C GLU A 265 -37.13 15.25 0.61
N ASN A 266 -37.62 15.47 -0.61
CA ASN A 266 -38.37 14.47 -1.36
C ASN A 266 -37.72 14.24 -2.72
N TYR A 267 -37.56 12.97 -3.08
CA TYR A 267 -37.10 12.58 -4.41
C TYR A 267 -37.98 11.47 -4.97
N ASP A 268 -38.25 11.56 -6.27
CA ASP A 268 -39.10 10.59 -6.96
C ASP A 268 -38.21 9.49 -7.57
N LEU A 269 -38.46 8.24 -7.17
CA LEU A 269 -37.93 7.04 -7.79
C LEU A 269 -38.92 6.58 -8.88
N PRO A 270 -38.60 6.72 -10.18
CA PRO A 270 -39.46 6.17 -11.22
C PRO A 270 -39.38 4.64 -11.18
N ILE A 271 -40.51 3.97 -10.96
CA ILE A 271 -40.63 2.52 -11.05
C ILE A 271 -41.38 2.21 -12.33
N THR A 272 -40.72 1.57 -13.27
CA THR A 272 -41.30 1.22 -14.58
C THR A 272 -41.60 -0.26 -14.64
N ASN A 273 -42.79 -0.60 -15.14
CA ASN A 273 -43.09 -1.97 -15.52
C ASN A 273 -42.67 -2.20 -16.97
N THR A 274 -41.52 -2.83 -17.19
CA THR A 274 -41.01 -3.18 -18.52
C THR A 274 -41.56 -4.50 -19.05
N GLY A 275 -42.34 -5.21 -18.24
CA GLY A 275 -42.96 -6.47 -18.57
C GLY A 275 -44.20 -6.34 -19.46
N SER A 276 -44.84 -7.48 -19.72
CA SER A 276 -46.05 -7.61 -20.54
C SER A 276 -47.34 -7.81 -19.75
N ALA A 277 -47.26 -7.97 -18.42
CA ALA A 277 -48.42 -8.05 -17.52
C ALA A 277 -48.35 -6.99 -16.41
N ASP A 278 -49.46 -6.80 -15.68
CA ASP A 278 -49.55 -5.84 -14.57
C ASP A 278 -48.56 -6.19 -13.45
N LEU A 279 -47.68 -5.24 -13.10
CA LEU A 279 -46.74 -5.32 -11.98
C LEU A 279 -47.46 -4.87 -10.70
N GLU A 280 -47.42 -5.68 -9.66
CA GLU A 280 -47.99 -5.40 -8.34
C GLU A 280 -46.85 -5.23 -7.34
N ILE A 281 -46.72 -4.04 -6.77
CA ILE A 281 -45.82 -3.77 -5.64
C ILE A 281 -46.57 -4.08 -4.36
N GLU A 282 -46.00 -4.98 -3.55
CA GLU A 282 -46.66 -5.55 -2.37
C GLU A 282 -46.16 -4.94 -1.06
N GLU A 283 -44.86 -4.69 -0.96
CA GLU A 283 -44.18 -4.21 0.25
C GLU A 283 -43.05 -3.23 -0.10
N LEU A 284 -42.84 -2.27 0.80
CA LEU A 284 -41.73 -1.30 0.77
C LEU A 284 -41.12 -1.23 2.18
N ASN A 285 -39.81 -1.45 2.31
CA ASN A 285 -39.14 -1.49 3.60
C ASN A 285 -37.84 -0.68 3.60
N PHE A 286 -37.69 0.24 4.57
CA PHE A 286 -36.45 1.01 4.76
C PHE A 286 -35.67 0.48 5.97
N THR A 287 -34.35 0.41 5.84
CA THR A 287 -33.46 0.04 6.96
C THR A 287 -33.26 1.16 7.98
N SER A 288 -33.63 2.40 7.66
CA SER A 288 -33.50 3.59 8.51
C SER A 288 -34.84 4.32 8.65
N GLN A 289 -35.12 4.82 9.85
CA GLN A 289 -36.35 5.58 10.15
C GLN A 289 -36.32 7.01 9.63
N ASN A 290 -35.16 7.49 9.15
CA ASN A 290 -35.03 8.80 8.52
C ASN A 290 -35.57 8.83 7.09
N TYR A 291 -35.90 7.67 6.52
CA TYR A 291 -36.48 7.53 5.19
C TYR A 291 -37.89 6.97 5.27
N SER A 292 -38.80 7.51 4.46
CA SER A 292 -40.19 7.08 4.45
C SER A 292 -40.85 7.32 3.10
N THR A 293 -42.04 6.75 2.90
CA THR A 293 -42.87 7.01 1.74
C THR A 293 -44.35 6.93 2.13
N GLU A 294 -45.21 7.75 1.51
CA GLU A 294 -46.66 7.72 1.71
C GLU A 294 -47.36 7.12 0.48
N LEU A 295 -47.39 5.78 0.41
CA LEU A 295 -48.05 5.03 -0.67
C LEU A 295 -49.08 4.04 -0.10
N GLN A 296 -50.19 3.85 -0.82
CA GLN A 296 -51.14 2.77 -0.54
C GLN A 296 -50.76 1.53 -1.33
N LEU A 297 -50.49 0.42 -0.61
CA LEU A 297 -50.18 -0.89 -1.20
C LEU A 297 -51.40 -1.83 -1.12
N PRO A 298 -51.56 -2.75 -2.09
CA PRO A 298 -50.68 -2.96 -3.24
C PRO A 298 -50.83 -1.87 -4.31
N LEU A 299 -49.74 -1.51 -4.97
CA LEU A 299 -49.72 -0.59 -6.11
C LEU A 299 -49.64 -1.40 -7.41
N ILE A 300 -50.55 -1.14 -8.35
CA ILE A 300 -50.57 -1.80 -9.66
C ILE A 300 -50.05 -0.84 -10.74
N ILE A 301 -49.02 -1.26 -11.46
CA ILE A 301 -48.42 -0.54 -12.59
C ILE A 301 -48.66 -1.39 -13.86
N ALA A 302 -49.48 -0.87 -14.77
CA ALA A 302 -49.78 -1.57 -16.01
C ALA A 302 -48.53 -1.72 -16.90
N ALA A 303 -48.51 -2.75 -17.75
CA ALA A 303 -47.40 -3.01 -18.67
C ALA A 303 -47.04 -1.76 -19.51
N GLY A 304 -45.75 -1.38 -19.48
CA GLY A 304 -45.21 -0.21 -20.18
C GLY A 304 -45.45 1.15 -19.51
N GLU A 305 -46.14 1.19 -18.36
CA GLU A 305 -46.34 2.41 -17.58
C GLU A 305 -45.26 2.55 -16.47
N SER A 306 -45.11 3.78 -15.96
CA SER A 306 -44.22 4.11 -14.85
C SER A 306 -44.98 4.80 -13.72
N TYR A 307 -44.52 4.61 -12.49
CA TYR A 307 -44.99 5.29 -11.30
C TYR A 307 -43.83 5.95 -10.57
N ASP A 308 -43.94 7.24 -10.27
CA ASP A 308 -42.94 7.98 -9.50
C ASP A 308 -43.19 7.76 -8.00
N LEU A 309 -42.39 6.89 -7.36
CA LEU A 309 -42.41 6.64 -5.92
C LEU A 309 -41.66 7.77 -5.20
N THR A 310 -42.39 8.67 -4.54
CA THR A 310 -41.77 9.71 -3.71
C THR A 310 -41.19 9.10 -2.43
N ILE A 311 -39.87 9.23 -2.26
CA ILE A 311 -39.13 8.88 -1.06
C ILE A 311 -38.80 10.17 -0.32
N THR A 312 -39.08 10.20 0.98
CA THR A 312 -38.86 11.34 1.86
C THR A 312 -37.70 11.05 2.80
N PHE A 313 -36.67 11.90 2.78
CA PHE A 313 -35.58 11.93 3.75
C PHE A 313 -35.84 13.01 4.81
N SER A 314 -35.67 12.67 6.09
CA SER A 314 -35.97 13.53 7.25
C SER A 314 -34.94 13.33 8.37
N PRO A 315 -33.71 13.85 8.24
CA PRO A 315 -32.65 13.66 9.22
C PRO A 315 -33.04 14.24 10.60
N GLN A 316 -32.70 13.51 11.66
CA GLN A 316 -32.89 13.94 13.06
C GLN A 316 -31.60 14.34 13.78
N ASP A 317 -30.45 13.92 13.25
CA ASP A 317 -29.13 14.12 13.82
C ASP A 317 -28.18 14.63 12.73
N TRP A 318 -27.07 15.25 13.14
CA TRP A 318 -26.00 15.66 12.22
C TRP A 318 -25.21 14.43 11.73
N GLY A 319 -24.74 14.49 10.48
CA GLY A 319 -23.88 13.47 9.89
C GLY A 319 -24.51 12.69 8.74
N GLU A 320 -23.74 11.72 8.22
CA GLU A 320 -24.16 10.85 7.13
C GLU A 320 -25.11 9.75 7.62
N ILE A 321 -26.23 9.57 6.92
CA ILE A 321 -27.29 8.62 7.27
C ILE A 321 -27.54 7.67 6.10
N PRO A 322 -26.77 6.58 5.96
CA PRO A 322 -27.00 5.58 4.93
C PRO A 322 -28.25 4.74 5.22
N ALA A 323 -28.91 4.25 4.16
CA ALA A 323 -30.05 3.35 4.23
C ALA A 323 -30.19 2.49 2.97
N GLN A 324 -31.05 1.48 3.04
CA GLN A 324 -31.50 0.66 1.92
C GLN A 324 -33.03 0.66 1.89
N LEU A 325 -33.60 0.71 0.70
CA LEU A 325 -35.02 0.47 0.43
C LEU A 325 -35.18 -0.86 -0.30
N PHE A 326 -35.93 -1.78 0.29
CA PHE A 326 -36.36 -3.04 -0.34
C PHE A 326 -37.77 -2.88 -0.91
N ILE A 327 -37.94 -3.25 -2.18
CA ILE A 327 -39.23 -3.18 -2.90
C ILE A 327 -39.61 -4.58 -3.33
N SER A 328 -40.65 -5.14 -2.72
CA SER A 328 -41.16 -6.48 -3.05
C SER A 328 -42.30 -6.39 -4.07
N SER A 329 -42.29 -7.24 -5.09
CA SER A 329 -43.25 -7.23 -6.19
C SER A 329 -43.59 -8.63 -6.71
N ASN A 330 -44.60 -8.71 -7.58
CA ASN A 330 -44.95 -9.95 -8.28
C ASN A 330 -44.09 -10.25 -9.53
N ASP A 331 -42.98 -9.53 -9.75
CA ASP A 331 -41.98 -9.88 -10.76
C ASP A 331 -41.34 -11.24 -10.39
N PRO A 332 -41.53 -12.31 -11.19
CA PRO A 332 -41.02 -13.65 -10.88
C PRO A 332 -39.50 -13.78 -11.02
N ILE A 333 -38.84 -12.78 -11.61
CA ILE A 333 -37.39 -12.73 -11.83
C ILE A 333 -36.74 -11.88 -10.74
N ASN A 334 -37.31 -10.71 -10.46
CA ASN A 334 -36.85 -9.79 -9.40
C ASN A 334 -37.97 -9.55 -8.38
N PRO A 335 -38.34 -10.57 -7.58
CA PRO A 335 -39.44 -10.47 -6.62
C PRO A 335 -39.15 -9.46 -5.50
N GLU A 336 -37.87 -9.12 -5.29
CA GLU A 336 -37.44 -8.04 -4.42
C GLU A 336 -36.23 -7.33 -5.06
N ILE A 337 -36.27 -6.00 -5.13
CA ILE A 337 -35.13 -5.17 -5.53
C ILE A 337 -34.66 -4.30 -4.35
N GLU A 338 -33.37 -3.97 -4.33
CA GLU A 338 -32.73 -3.13 -3.33
C GLU A 338 -32.27 -1.81 -3.94
N ILE A 339 -32.52 -0.71 -3.23
CA ILE A 339 -32.11 0.64 -3.61
C ILE A 339 -31.25 1.23 -2.48
N SER A 340 -30.02 1.61 -2.79
CA SER A 340 -29.10 2.27 -1.84
C SER A 340 -29.43 3.75 -1.68
N LEU A 341 -29.52 4.22 -0.44
CA LEU A 341 -29.86 5.62 -0.13
C LEU A 341 -28.82 6.22 0.81
N SER A 342 -28.47 7.48 0.57
CA SER A 342 -27.66 8.28 1.49
C SER A 342 -28.20 9.70 1.59
N GLY A 343 -27.82 10.40 2.64
CA GLY A 343 -28.21 11.78 2.90
C GLY A 343 -27.47 12.28 4.13
N TYR A 344 -27.29 13.58 4.25
CA TYR A 344 -26.50 14.20 5.30
C TYR A 344 -27.34 15.20 6.09
N GLY A 345 -27.44 15.02 7.41
CA GLY A 345 -28.10 15.97 8.31
C GLY A 345 -27.17 17.13 8.65
N ILE A 346 -27.64 18.38 8.50
CA ILE A 346 -26.90 19.59 8.88
C ILE A 346 -27.75 20.55 9.73
N PHE A 347 -27.11 21.42 10.51
CA PHE A 347 -27.81 22.50 11.23
C PHE A 347 -28.26 23.60 10.27
N ALA A 348 -29.30 24.36 10.67
CA ALA A 348 -29.95 25.34 9.79
C ALA A 348 -29.13 26.63 9.63
N ASP A 349 -28.52 27.08 10.72
CA ASP A 349 -27.63 28.24 10.76
C ASP A 349 -26.17 27.73 10.81
N GLN A 350 -25.17 28.62 10.78
CA GLN A 350 -23.77 28.27 10.99
C GLN A 350 -23.59 27.64 12.38
N GLU A 351 -22.83 26.54 12.45
CA GLU A 351 -22.58 25.80 13.69
C GLU A 351 -21.10 25.41 13.71
N ILE A 352 -20.35 25.90 14.69
CA ILE A 352 -18.94 25.55 14.88
C ILE A 352 -18.82 24.25 15.68
N GLU A 353 -17.93 23.36 15.26
CA GLU A 353 -17.51 22.21 16.08
C GLU A 353 -15.99 22.14 16.12
N ILE A 354 -15.46 21.75 17.29
CA ILE A 354 -14.04 21.58 17.54
C ILE A 354 -13.72 20.15 17.98
N ASP A 355 -12.74 19.52 17.34
CA ASP A 355 -12.21 18.21 17.76
C ASP A 355 -10.67 18.21 17.76
N PRO A 356 -9.99 17.97 18.90
CA PRO A 356 -10.56 17.72 20.23
C PRO A 356 -11.01 19.01 20.94
N GLU A 357 -12.04 18.93 21.80
CA GLU A 357 -12.56 20.04 22.63
C GLU A 357 -11.52 20.63 23.63
N MET A 358 -10.39 19.94 23.81
CA MET A 358 -9.26 20.34 24.65
C MET A 358 -7.96 19.82 24.06
N LEU A 359 -6.92 20.64 24.08
CA LEU A 359 -5.56 20.21 23.74
C LEU A 359 -4.70 20.11 25.00
N THR A 360 -3.87 19.06 25.05
CA THR A 360 -2.95 18.82 26.16
C THR A 360 -1.57 18.40 25.69
N TYR A 361 -0.54 19.01 26.26
CA TYR A 361 0.86 18.71 26.03
C TYR A 361 1.46 18.12 27.30
N TYR A 362 2.18 17.01 27.18
CA TYR A 362 2.70 16.27 28.33
C TYR A 362 4.22 16.21 28.31
N ASN A 363 4.86 16.51 29.44
CA ASN A 363 6.30 16.38 29.63
C ASN A 363 7.11 17.04 28.49
N VAL A 364 6.71 18.23 28.08
CA VAL A 364 7.44 19.00 27.07
C VAL A 364 8.75 19.47 27.68
N ARG A 365 9.86 19.29 26.96
CA ARG A 365 11.16 19.78 27.40
C ARG A 365 11.13 21.30 27.51
N THR A 366 11.67 21.85 28.59
CA THR A 366 11.83 23.31 28.74
C THR A 366 12.71 23.85 27.60
N GLY A 367 12.24 24.90 26.92
CA GLY A 367 12.89 25.50 25.75
C GLY A 367 12.53 24.84 24.41
N ALA A 368 11.74 23.75 24.40
CA ALA A 368 11.25 23.15 23.17
C ALA A 368 10.04 23.90 22.60
N VAL A 369 9.81 23.75 21.30
CA VAL A 369 8.59 24.20 20.62
C VAL A 369 7.92 22.99 19.97
N THR A 370 6.66 22.73 20.32
CA THR A 370 5.94 21.57 19.78
C THR A 370 4.46 21.87 19.54
N GLY A 371 3.86 21.22 18.54
CA GLY A 371 2.51 21.54 18.08
C GLY A 371 1.57 20.35 18.08
N ASN A 372 0.29 20.62 18.34
CA ASN A 372 -0.79 19.65 18.16
C ASN A 372 -1.90 20.28 17.32
N TYR A 373 -2.58 19.43 16.53
CA TYR A 373 -3.67 19.86 15.67
C TYR A 373 -5.03 19.74 16.38
N MET A 374 -5.91 20.67 16.05
CA MET A 374 -7.33 20.62 16.32
C MET A 374 -8.09 20.94 15.04
N GLN A 375 -9.21 20.24 14.83
CA GLN A 375 -10.09 20.47 13.71
C GLN A 375 -11.15 21.49 14.08
N ILE A 376 -11.37 22.46 13.21
CA ILE A 376 -12.51 23.37 13.27
C ILE A 376 -13.40 23.05 12.08
N SER A 377 -14.67 22.73 12.32
CA SER A 377 -15.60 22.35 11.26
C SER A 377 -16.88 23.15 11.28
N ASN A 378 -17.48 23.33 10.10
CA ASN A 378 -18.80 23.93 9.96
C ASN A 378 -19.86 22.83 9.81
N GLN A 379 -20.67 22.62 10.85
CA GLN A 379 -21.77 21.67 10.86
C GLN A 379 -23.10 22.26 10.33
N GLY A 380 -23.09 23.55 9.99
CA GLY A 380 -24.23 24.34 9.58
C GLY A 380 -24.40 24.54 8.07
N ALA A 381 -25.58 25.02 7.66
CA ALA A 381 -25.91 25.34 6.28
C ALA A 381 -25.38 26.70 5.79
N GLU A 382 -25.12 27.62 6.73
CA GLU A 382 -24.56 28.94 6.43
C GLU A 382 -23.03 28.92 6.65
N GLN A 383 -22.32 29.85 6.01
CA GLN A 383 -20.85 29.94 6.14
C GLN A 383 -20.43 30.26 7.58
N LEU A 384 -19.50 29.47 8.11
CA LEU A 384 -18.81 29.77 9.37
C LEU A 384 -17.60 30.66 9.08
N ILE A 385 -17.46 31.74 9.83
CA ILE A 385 -16.40 32.73 9.68
C ILE A 385 -15.70 32.87 11.02
N ILE A 386 -14.39 32.63 11.04
CA ILE A 386 -13.52 32.82 12.21
C ILE A 386 -12.73 34.11 12.00
N ASP A 387 -13.00 35.11 12.83
CA ASP A 387 -12.46 36.47 12.68
C ASP A 387 -11.17 36.69 13.48
N ASP A 388 -10.99 35.98 14.60
CA ASP A 388 -9.87 36.21 15.53
C ASP A 388 -9.56 34.98 16.39
N LEU A 389 -8.29 34.85 16.78
CA LEU A 389 -7.76 33.79 17.65
C LEU A 389 -6.93 34.44 18.76
N GLU A 390 -7.49 34.51 19.98
CA GLU A 390 -6.83 35.16 21.13
C GLU A 390 -6.41 34.14 22.20
N PHE A 391 -5.15 34.21 22.63
CA PHE A 391 -4.60 33.45 23.75
C PHE A 391 -4.44 34.35 24.98
N ILE A 392 -4.49 33.79 26.20
CA ILE A 392 -4.26 34.56 27.44
C ILE A 392 -2.76 34.72 27.71
N THR A 393 -1.97 33.71 27.35
CA THR A 393 -0.51 33.68 27.51
C THR A 393 0.18 33.67 26.16
N ASP A 394 1.47 34.03 26.15
CA ASP A 394 2.31 33.96 24.95
C ASP A 394 2.96 32.57 24.80
N LEU A 395 2.60 31.59 25.64
CA LEU A 395 3.15 30.22 25.60
C LEU A 395 2.47 29.34 24.56
N PHE A 396 1.24 29.70 24.18
CA PHE A 396 0.47 29.06 23.14
C PHE A 396 0.26 30.03 21.98
N PHE A 397 0.40 29.54 20.75
CA PHE A 397 0.26 30.37 19.56
C PHE A 397 -0.10 29.52 18.33
N VAL A 398 -0.37 30.19 17.21
CA VAL A 398 -0.62 29.58 15.89
C VAL A 398 0.47 30.02 14.92
N ASP A 399 0.65 29.27 13.84
CA ASP A 399 1.56 29.65 12.76
C ASP A 399 1.24 31.06 12.22
N ASP A 400 2.28 31.81 11.87
CA ASP A 400 2.15 33.14 11.24
C ASP A 400 1.51 33.06 9.84
N THR A 401 1.50 31.87 9.24
CA THR A 401 0.83 31.54 7.98
C THR A 401 -0.69 31.43 8.08
N VAL A 402 -1.27 31.40 9.29
CA VAL A 402 -2.73 31.37 9.48
C VAL A 402 -3.34 32.71 9.05
N GLU A 403 -4.03 32.72 7.91
CA GLU A 403 -4.70 33.91 7.37
C GLU A 403 -6.14 34.03 7.90
N LEU A 404 -6.46 35.16 8.56
CA LEU A 404 -7.80 35.48 9.02
C LEU A 404 -8.52 36.51 8.10
N PRO A 405 -9.84 36.41 7.91
CA PRO A 405 -10.73 35.41 8.52
C PRO A 405 -10.65 34.05 7.81
N ILE A 406 -10.76 32.96 8.58
CA ILE A 406 -10.97 31.61 8.03
C ILE A 406 -12.45 31.48 7.69
N ILE A 407 -12.77 31.05 6.47
CA ILE A 407 -14.14 30.88 5.98
C ILE A 407 -14.35 29.41 5.65
N LEU A 408 -15.34 28.79 6.28
CA LEU A 408 -15.69 27.38 6.09
C LEU A 408 -17.11 27.27 5.53
N ASP A 409 -17.21 26.72 4.32
CA ASP A 409 -18.49 26.29 3.76
C ASP A 409 -19.02 25.06 4.51
N THR A 410 -20.28 24.68 4.26
CA THR A 410 -20.92 23.54 4.93
C THR A 410 -20.08 22.26 4.82
N ARG A 411 -19.82 21.61 5.95
CA ARG A 411 -18.99 20.39 6.12
C ARG A 411 -17.50 20.58 5.82
N GLU A 412 -17.04 21.80 5.59
CA GLU A 412 -15.61 22.06 5.52
C GLU A 412 -14.98 21.95 6.90
N VAL A 413 -13.73 21.47 6.91
CA VAL A 413 -12.91 21.26 8.08
C VAL A 413 -11.59 22.00 7.86
N TYR A 414 -11.11 22.67 8.90
CA TYR A 414 -9.84 23.35 8.95
C TYR A 414 -8.99 22.79 10.09
N ASP A 415 -7.85 22.21 9.76
CA ASP A 415 -6.88 21.73 10.74
C ASP A 415 -6.02 22.91 11.22
N LEU A 416 -6.30 23.39 12.44
CA LEU A 416 -5.53 24.45 13.08
C LEU A 416 -4.47 23.81 13.99
N ARG A 417 -3.20 24.18 13.77
CA ARG A 417 -2.11 23.79 14.67
C ARG A 417 -1.97 24.81 15.79
N ILE A 418 -1.95 24.33 17.02
CA ILE A 418 -1.60 25.12 18.20
C ILE A 418 -0.20 24.70 18.65
N TRP A 419 0.69 25.66 18.81
CA TRP A 419 2.04 25.47 19.34
C TRP A 419 2.07 25.70 20.85
N PHE A 420 3.00 25.04 21.52
CA PHE A 420 3.33 25.24 22.93
C PHE A 420 4.85 25.39 23.10
N SER A 421 5.28 26.49 23.72
CA SER A 421 6.70 26.83 23.94
C SER A 421 6.95 27.25 25.40
N PRO A 422 7.27 26.30 26.29
CA PRO A 422 7.53 26.60 27.70
C PRO A 422 9.00 26.97 27.99
N GLU A 423 9.22 28.15 28.55
CA GLU A 423 10.56 28.63 29.00
C GLU A 423 10.94 28.21 30.43
N GLU A 424 9.97 27.71 31.21
CA GLU A 424 10.19 27.23 32.57
C GLU A 424 9.45 25.90 32.79
N SER A 425 9.96 25.05 33.68
CA SER A 425 9.27 23.83 34.07
C SER A 425 8.04 24.09 34.96
N GLY A 426 6.96 23.34 34.76
CA GLY A 426 5.71 23.51 35.48
C GLY A 426 4.48 23.10 34.67
N SER A 427 3.30 23.33 35.26
CA SER A 427 2.01 23.14 34.58
C SER A 427 1.43 24.50 34.20
N PHE A 428 0.96 24.62 32.97
CA PHE A 428 0.41 25.82 32.37
C PHE A 428 -1.00 25.54 31.85
N ASP A 429 -1.91 26.46 32.10
CA ASP A 429 -3.28 26.43 31.58
C ASP A 429 -3.51 27.71 30.78
N ASP A 430 -4.19 27.59 29.63
CA ASP A 430 -4.64 28.70 28.80
C ASP A 430 -6.03 28.40 28.22
N VAL A 431 -6.68 29.42 27.64
CA VAL A 431 -7.92 29.29 26.89
C VAL A 431 -7.77 30.05 25.58
N LEU A 432 -7.80 29.34 24.46
CA LEU A 432 -7.94 29.93 23.13
C LEU A 432 -9.38 30.43 22.96
N ALA A 433 -9.56 31.74 22.77
CA ALA A 433 -10.84 32.33 22.43
C ALA A 433 -10.95 32.51 20.91
N ILE A 434 -11.82 31.73 20.29
CA ILE A 434 -12.11 31.74 18.85
C ILE A 434 -13.30 32.67 18.61
N SER A 435 -13.04 33.87 18.08
CA SER A 435 -14.11 34.80 17.69
C SER A 435 -14.68 34.35 16.34
N ASN A 436 -15.98 34.10 16.29
CA ASN A 436 -16.63 33.54 15.10
C ASN A 436 -18.06 34.11 14.89
N ASN A 437 -18.76 33.71 13.84
CA ASN A 437 -20.12 34.18 13.56
C ASN A 437 -21.25 33.26 14.07
N ASP A 438 -20.96 32.11 14.68
CA ASP A 438 -21.92 31.31 15.43
C ASP A 438 -22.38 32.08 16.68
N PHE A 439 -23.68 32.35 16.82
CA PHE A 439 -24.15 33.34 17.78
C PHE A 439 -24.17 32.82 19.23
N ASP A 440 -24.43 31.53 19.42
CA ASP A 440 -24.48 30.90 20.74
C ASP A 440 -23.12 30.38 21.21
N GLU A 441 -22.16 30.25 20.31
CA GLU A 441 -20.79 29.80 20.59
C GLU A 441 -19.71 30.83 20.24
N ASN A 442 -20.01 32.14 20.40
CA ASN A 442 -19.04 33.22 20.15
C ASN A 442 -18.76 34.13 21.37
N PRO A 443 -17.49 34.27 21.79
CA PRO A 443 -16.33 33.47 21.35
C PRO A 443 -16.42 32.04 21.88
N LEU A 444 -15.96 31.07 21.09
CA LEU A 444 -15.80 29.69 21.54
C LEU A 444 -14.48 29.58 22.30
N GLY A 445 -14.53 29.08 23.55
CA GLY A 445 -13.35 28.92 24.39
C GLY A 445 -12.85 27.48 24.37
N VAL A 446 -11.61 27.26 23.95
CA VAL A 446 -10.95 25.95 23.92
C VAL A 446 -9.89 25.90 25.01
N ASN A 447 -9.98 24.93 25.91
CA ASN A 447 -9.02 24.80 27.00
C ASN A 447 -7.71 24.18 26.50
N LEU A 448 -6.59 24.80 26.87
CA LEU A 448 -5.24 24.34 26.57
C LEU A 448 -4.51 24.04 27.86
N GLN A 449 -3.82 22.90 27.93
CA GLN A 449 -3.00 22.51 29.07
C GLN A 449 -1.63 22.05 28.63
N GLY A 450 -0.57 22.52 29.28
CA GLY A 450 0.79 22.11 28.98
C GLY A 450 1.57 21.80 30.24
N ASP A 451 2.20 20.63 30.29
CA ASP A 451 3.18 20.29 31.33
C ASP A 451 4.59 20.34 30.73
N ALA A 452 5.45 21.16 31.32
CA ALA A 452 6.85 21.29 30.95
C ALA A 452 7.79 20.73 32.04
N ILE A 453 8.87 20.07 31.62
CA ILE A 453 9.86 19.44 32.50
C ILE A 453 11.26 19.99 32.23
N GLU A 454 12.02 20.12 33.31
CA GLU A 454 13.46 20.38 33.27
C GLU A 454 14.15 19.10 33.74
N GLN A 455 14.95 18.50 32.86
CA GLN A 455 15.74 17.31 33.16
C GLN A 455 17.04 17.32 32.36
N THR A 456 18.02 16.56 32.84
CA THR A 456 19.24 16.28 32.07
C THR A 456 18.99 15.13 31.10
N TYR A 457 19.54 15.22 29.89
CA TYR A 457 19.44 14.18 28.88
C TYR A 457 20.80 13.51 28.67
N PRO A 458 21.11 12.42 29.41
CA PRO A 458 22.27 11.57 29.12
C PRO A 458 22.43 11.21 27.64
N LEU A 459 23.68 10.90 27.26
CA LEU A 459 24.02 10.41 25.92
C LEU A 459 23.10 9.24 25.51
N SER A 460 22.59 9.30 24.28
CA SER A 460 21.62 8.38 23.68
C SER A 460 20.19 8.43 24.22
N ASP A 461 19.82 9.40 25.08
CA ASP A 461 18.42 9.61 25.45
C ASP A 461 17.61 10.14 24.25
N VAL A 462 16.37 9.68 24.13
CA VAL A 462 15.46 10.11 23.05
C VAL A 462 14.88 11.48 23.38
N LEU A 463 15.01 12.41 22.45
CA LEU A 463 14.47 13.77 22.57
C LEU A 463 13.13 13.91 21.83
N TRP A 464 13.07 13.39 20.62
CA TRP A 464 11.84 13.25 19.84
C TRP A 464 11.93 12.08 18.86
N GLU A 465 10.78 11.56 18.45
CA GLU A 465 10.66 10.48 17.46
C GLU A 465 9.53 10.71 16.46
N PHE A 466 9.63 10.09 15.31
CA PHE A 466 8.60 10.08 14.27
C PHE A 466 8.63 8.73 13.52
N THR A 467 7.49 8.34 12.95
CA THR A 467 7.41 7.15 12.09
C THR A 467 6.74 7.53 10.78
N ILE A 468 7.47 7.39 9.68
CA ILE A 468 6.94 7.54 8.33
C ILE A 468 6.11 6.29 8.02
N ASP A 469 4.79 6.34 8.21
CA ASP A 469 3.89 5.17 8.01
C ASP A 469 3.17 5.23 6.65
N THR A 470 3.96 5.11 5.57
CA THR A 470 3.48 5.09 4.18
C THR A 470 3.82 3.76 3.50
N SER A 471 3.28 3.48 2.31
CA SER A 471 3.39 2.16 1.66
C SER A 471 4.70 1.89 0.89
N TRP A 472 4.98 0.59 0.65
CA TRP A 472 6.07 -0.03 -0.13
C TRP A 472 7.51 0.17 0.39
N ASP A 473 7.98 1.39 0.63
CA ASP A 473 9.32 1.69 1.14
C ASP A 473 9.33 3.09 1.76
N ASN A 474 9.64 3.19 3.04
CA ASN A 474 9.58 4.42 3.84
C ASN A 474 10.94 4.80 4.43
N SER A 475 12.02 4.21 3.94
CA SER A 475 13.37 4.38 4.46
C SER A 475 13.89 5.83 4.30
N PRO A 476 14.33 6.52 5.36
CA PRO A 476 15.12 7.74 5.24
C PRO A 476 16.49 7.44 4.61
N LYS A 477 16.92 8.25 3.64
CA LYS A 477 18.19 8.07 2.90
C LYS A 477 19.16 9.23 2.98
N ALA A 478 18.67 10.41 3.30
CA ALA A 478 19.48 11.58 3.55
C ALA A 478 18.86 12.40 4.66
N ILE A 479 19.68 12.86 5.60
CA ILE A 479 19.28 13.75 6.69
C ILE A 479 20.29 14.90 6.73
N SER A 480 19.82 16.13 6.95
CA SER A 480 20.70 17.28 7.15
C SER A 480 20.05 18.25 8.11
N SER A 481 20.85 18.95 8.91
CA SER A 481 20.37 20.18 9.54
C SER A 481 20.15 21.26 8.46
N ILE A 482 19.23 22.16 8.75
CA ILE A 482 18.96 23.38 7.98
C ILE A 482 18.79 24.52 8.98
N THR A 483 19.04 25.76 8.52
CA THR A 483 18.78 26.95 9.34
C THR A 483 17.39 26.90 9.99
N ASP A 484 17.28 27.44 11.20
CA ASP A 484 16.03 27.58 11.96
C ASP A 484 14.88 28.17 11.13
N ILE A 485 13.96 27.29 10.69
CA ILE A 485 12.75 27.62 9.94
C ILE A 485 11.59 27.90 10.91
N SER A 486 11.58 27.21 12.06
CA SER A 486 10.55 27.36 13.11
C SER A 486 10.64 28.67 13.91
N GLU A 487 11.76 29.40 13.77
CA GLU A 487 12.10 30.65 14.46
C GLU A 487 12.22 30.52 15.98
N ASP A 488 12.57 29.33 16.47
CA ASP A 488 12.73 29.06 17.90
C ASP A 488 14.18 29.16 18.42
N GLY A 489 15.10 29.52 17.52
CA GLY A 489 16.53 29.67 17.79
C GLY A 489 17.34 28.40 17.58
N ILE A 490 16.72 27.30 17.15
CA ILE A 490 17.35 26.00 16.92
C ILE A 490 17.20 25.58 15.46
N ASN A 491 18.25 24.99 14.91
CA ASN A 491 18.22 24.51 13.52
C ASN A 491 17.23 23.34 13.34
N ASP A 492 16.57 23.33 12.20
CA ASP A 492 15.62 22.31 11.81
C ASP A 492 16.25 21.17 11.02
N VAL A 493 15.46 20.18 10.64
CA VAL A 493 15.97 18.92 10.06
C VAL A 493 15.28 18.59 8.75
N ILE A 494 16.05 18.52 7.67
CA ILE A 494 15.61 17.98 6.39
C ILE A 494 15.80 16.48 6.36
N VAL A 495 14.76 15.75 5.94
CA VAL A 495 14.79 14.31 5.75
C VAL A 495 14.25 13.96 4.36
N CYS A 496 15.02 13.22 3.59
CA CYS A 496 14.60 12.66 2.31
C CYS A 496 14.38 11.15 2.46
N SER A 497 13.21 10.64 2.06
CA SER A 497 12.82 9.24 2.24
C SER A 497 12.33 8.57 0.95
N GLU A 498 12.42 7.23 0.90
CA GLU A 498 12.02 6.42 -0.27
C GLU A 498 10.51 6.35 -0.52
N ASP A 499 9.70 6.88 0.40
CA ASP A 499 8.26 7.08 0.17
C ASP A 499 7.97 8.22 -0.81
N GLY A 500 9.03 8.86 -1.31
CA GLY A 500 8.96 9.92 -2.30
C GLY A 500 8.60 11.26 -1.69
N TYR A 501 9.11 11.56 -0.50
CA TYR A 501 8.93 12.86 0.15
C TYR A 501 10.25 13.42 0.65
N ILE A 502 10.30 14.75 0.65
CA ILE A 502 11.27 15.55 1.40
C ILE A 502 10.48 16.25 2.49
N ARG A 503 10.95 16.19 3.73
CA ARG A 503 10.26 16.77 4.89
C ARG A 503 11.22 17.67 5.64
N CYS A 504 10.70 18.79 6.13
CA CYS A 504 11.37 19.57 7.16
C CYS A 504 10.67 19.30 8.50
N PHE A 505 11.44 18.87 9.48
CA PHE A 505 11.00 18.66 10.85
C PHE A 505 11.56 19.77 11.73
N ASN A 506 10.76 20.20 12.70
CA ASN A 506 11.22 21.07 13.77
C ASN A 506 12.33 20.33 14.56
N GLY A 507 13.55 20.86 14.53
CA GLY A 507 14.70 20.24 15.19
C GLY A 507 14.60 20.22 16.71
N ASN A 508 13.84 21.15 17.28
CA ASN A 508 13.60 21.32 18.72
C ASN A 508 12.24 20.78 19.18
N SER A 509 11.65 19.85 18.43
CA SER A 509 10.46 19.11 18.84
C SER A 509 10.64 18.45 20.21
N SER A 510 9.55 18.09 20.89
CA SER A 510 9.59 17.35 22.15
C SER A 510 8.69 16.13 22.10
N ASN A 511 9.26 14.95 22.39
CA ASN A 511 8.60 13.64 22.34
C ASN A 511 8.24 13.18 20.92
N ILE A 512 7.33 13.88 20.24
CA ILE A 512 6.92 13.57 18.86
C ILE A 512 7.46 14.66 17.95
N ALA A 513 8.06 14.28 16.83
CA ALA A 513 8.58 15.25 15.87
C ALA A 513 7.45 16.01 15.17
N ASP A 514 7.66 17.31 15.00
CA ASP A 514 6.76 18.24 14.37
C ASP A 514 7.18 18.46 12.90
N ILE A 515 6.30 18.19 11.93
CA ILE A 515 6.56 18.50 10.52
C ILE A 515 6.27 19.99 10.28
N LEU A 516 7.19 20.72 9.68
CA LEU A 516 7.02 22.12 9.27
C LEU A 516 6.45 22.21 7.84
N TRP A 517 6.97 21.40 6.93
CA TRP A 517 6.45 21.25 5.57
C TRP A 517 6.86 19.91 4.94
N GLU A 518 6.14 19.51 3.89
CA GLU A 518 6.45 18.34 3.08
C GLU A 518 6.42 18.69 1.59
N TYR A 519 7.36 18.12 0.83
CA TYR A 519 7.42 18.21 -0.63
C TYR A 519 7.40 16.82 -1.26
N PRO A 520 6.37 16.49 -2.08
CA PRO A 520 6.31 15.21 -2.76
C PRO A 520 7.25 15.14 -3.97
N LEU A 521 7.83 13.96 -4.19
CA LEU A 521 8.61 13.54 -5.36
C LEU A 521 7.87 12.43 -6.11
N PRO A 522 6.90 12.76 -6.97
CA PRO A 522 6.11 11.76 -7.67
C PRO A 522 7.00 10.82 -8.48
N THR A 523 6.97 9.52 -8.16
CA THR A 523 7.77 8.45 -8.78
C THR A 523 9.29 8.50 -8.53
N GLY A 524 9.79 9.36 -7.64
CA GLY A 524 11.22 9.48 -7.36
C GLY A 524 11.54 9.55 -5.87
N TYR A 525 12.84 9.55 -5.55
CA TYR A 525 13.37 9.61 -4.19
C TYR A 525 14.84 10.05 -4.23
N VAL A 526 15.41 10.42 -3.08
CA VAL A 526 16.86 10.68 -2.95
C VAL A 526 17.57 9.36 -2.65
N TYR A 527 18.59 9.01 -3.45
CA TYR A 527 19.23 7.68 -3.40
C TYR A 527 20.10 7.45 -2.16
N SER A 528 20.81 8.49 -1.71
CA SER A 528 21.69 8.45 -0.53
C SER A 528 22.00 9.86 -0.04
N GLN A 529 22.73 9.97 1.08
CA GLN A 529 23.16 11.24 1.68
C GLN A 529 23.77 12.23 0.66
N LYS A 530 24.51 11.74 -0.33
CA LYS A 530 25.15 12.56 -1.37
C LYS A 530 24.15 13.29 -2.28
N GLY A 531 22.91 12.83 -2.34
CA GLY A 531 21.85 13.43 -3.13
C GLY A 531 21.17 14.62 -2.46
N LEU A 532 21.61 15.06 -1.28
CA LEU A 532 21.10 16.23 -0.56
C LEU A 532 22.25 17.22 -0.25
N SER A 533 22.01 18.50 -0.43
CA SER A 533 22.93 19.58 -0.06
C SER A 533 22.14 20.81 0.41
N THR A 534 22.50 21.42 1.55
CA THR A 534 21.90 22.63 2.14
C THR A 534 22.96 23.74 2.31
N GLY A 535 22.56 24.98 2.63
CA GLY A 535 23.50 26.09 2.92
C GLY A 535 23.40 27.42 2.14
N PHE A 536 22.49 27.61 1.16
CA PHE A 536 22.37 28.89 0.44
C PHE A 536 20.92 29.32 0.20
N ASP A 537 20.66 30.63 0.24
CA ASP A 537 19.33 31.26 0.04
C ASP A 537 19.13 31.65 -1.44
N ALA A 538 18.50 30.77 -2.22
CA ALA A 538 18.34 30.91 -3.68
C ALA A 538 17.15 31.78 -4.07
N ASP A 539 16.11 31.90 -3.24
CA ASP A 539 14.94 32.75 -3.51
C ASP A 539 14.94 34.11 -2.76
N SER A 540 15.97 34.36 -1.95
CA SER A 540 16.18 35.57 -1.16
C SER A 540 15.10 35.80 -0.08
N ASP A 541 14.56 34.73 0.49
CA ASP A 541 13.61 34.78 1.60
C ASP A 541 14.27 34.90 2.98
N GLY A 542 15.61 34.78 3.04
CA GLY A 542 16.43 34.91 4.24
C GLY A 542 16.78 33.58 4.92
N TYR A 543 16.35 32.44 4.38
CA TYR A 543 16.60 31.11 4.91
C TYR A 543 17.44 30.30 3.92
N GLU A 544 18.17 29.31 4.41
CA GLU A 544 18.91 28.41 3.53
C GLU A 544 17.94 27.47 2.81
N ASP A 545 18.22 27.19 1.54
CA ASP A 545 17.47 26.25 0.71
C ASP A 545 18.20 24.90 0.61
N LEU A 546 17.60 23.99 -0.15
CA LEU A 546 18.15 22.67 -0.41
C LEU A 546 18.22 22.33 -1.90
N VAL A 547 19.29 21.65 -2.28
CA VAL A 547 19.44 20.97 -3.57
C VAL A 547 19.27 19.48 -3.36
N VAL A 548 18.46 18.86 -4.21
CA VAL A 548 18.29 17.41 -4.23
C VAL A 548 18.50 16.81 -5.61
N GLY A 549 19.24 15.71 -5.65
CA GLY A 549 19.36 14.81 -6.78
C GLY A 549 18.44 13.62 -6.61
N THR A 550 17.55 13.37 -7.58
CA THR A 550 16.55 12.31 -7.49
C THR A 550 16.84 11.11 -8.38
N ALA A 551 16.42 9.94 -7.90
CA ALA A 551 16.46 8.63 -8.54
C ALA A 551 15.03 8.15 -8.88
N GLY A 552 14.92 6.87 -9.28
CA GLY A 552 13.64 6.29 -9.68
C GLY A 552 13.12 6.83 -11.02
N GLY A 553 11.84 7.17 -11.07
CA GLY A 553 11.14 7.75 -12.21
C GLY A 553 11.35 9.26 -12.39
N ASP A 554 11.73 10.01 -11.34
CA ASP A 554 11.88 11.47 -11.40
C ASP A 554 13.17 11.91 -12.13
N LYS A 555 14.33 11.38 -11.73
CA LYS A 555 15.63 11.55 -12.41
C LYS A 555 16.00 13.03 -12.67
N ALA A 556 15.96 13.86 -11.63
CA ALA A 556 16.09 15.31 -11.74
C ALA A 556 17.04 15.91 -10.70
N VAL A 557 17.45 17.14 -10.94
CA VAL A 557 18.05 18.05 -9.94
C VAL A 557 16.98 19.08 -9.59
N ARG A 558 16.74 19.34 -8.30
CA ARG A 558 15.74 20.30 -7.83
C ARG A 558 16.37 21.22 -6.79
N VAL A 559 15.94 22.47 -6.81
CA VAL A 559 16.17 23.43 -5.72
C VAL A 559 14.82 23.77 -5.11
N ILE A 560 14.73 23.65 -3.79
CA ILE A 560 13.50 23.76 -3.02
C ILE A 560 13.76 24.75 -1.88
N SER A 561 12.82 25.67 -1.67
CA SER A 561 12.86 26.64 -0.58
C SER A 561 12.92 25.91 0.75
N GLY A 562 13.93 26.21 1.57
CA GLY A 562 14.06 25.60 2.90
C GLY A 562 13.01 26.08 3.87
N LYS A 563 12.51 27.32 3.70
CA LYS A 563 11.43 27.86 4.52
C LYS A 563 10.07 27.23 4.23
N THR A 564 9.73 27.09 2.95
CA THR A 564 8.34 26.79 2.54
C THR A 564 8.16 25.41 1.93
N GLY A 565 9.24 24.70 1.61
CA GLY A 565 9.20 23.46 0.83
C GLY A 565 8.77 23.66 -0.63
N GLN A 566 8.64 24.90 -1.11
CA GLN A 566 8.22 25.18 -2.47
C GLN A 566 9.35 24.97 -3.48
N LEU A 567 9.01 24.44 -4.65
CA LEU A 567 9.98 24.28 -5.74
C LEU A 567 10.41 25.66 -6.27
N ILE A 568 11.72 25.91 -6.25
CA ILE A 568 12.33 27.10 -6.88
C ILE A 568 12.56 26.79 -8.37
N TRP A 569 13.30 25.71 -8.67
CA TRP A 569 13.47 25.22 -10.05
C TRP A 569 13.77 23.72 -10.12
N VAL A 570 13.58 23.14 -11.31
CA VAL A 570 13.87 21.74 -11.62
C VAL A 570 14.59 21.58 -12.95
N TYR A 571 15.62 20.74 -12.99
CA TYR A 571 16.31 20.30 -14.19
C TYR A 571 16.19 18.78 -14.37
N TYR A 572 15.52 18.35 -15.44
CA TYR A 572 15.38 16.92 -15.78
C TYR A 572 16.56 16.41 -16.60
N THR A 573 17.08 15.23 -16.22
CA THR A 573 18.23 14.62 -16.91
C THR A 573 17.87 13.96 -18.26
N ASN A 574 16.59 13.78 -18.55
CA ASN A 574 16.05 13.14 -19.77
C ASN A 574 16.26 13.93 -21.07
N ASN A 575 16.90 15.10 -21.00
CA ASN A 575 17.48 15.76 -22.18
C ASN A 575 18.55 14.88 -22.87
N PHE A 576 19.04 13.83 -22.18
CA PHE A 576 19.92 12.79 -22.72
C PHE A 576 19.33 11.40 -22.46
N GLY A 577 18.81 10.75 -23.52
CA GLY A 577 18.18 9.42 -23.41
C GLY A 577 16.88 9.45 -22.62
N ASP A 578 16.63 8.43 -21.79
CA ASP A 578 15.50 8.40 -20.87
C ASP A 578 15.86 8.95 -19.47
N GLY A 579 16.96 9.72 -19.39
CA GLY A 579 17.49 10.33 -18.16
C GLY A 579 18.37 9.35 -17.36
N GLY A 580 18.73 9.71 -16.14
CA GLY A 580 19.53 8.86 -15.26
C GLY A 580 19.42 9.31 -13.82
N TRP A 581 19.61 8.39 -12.87
CA TRP A 581 19.60 8.74 -11.45
C TRP A 581 20.70 9.76 -11.16
N VAL A 582 20.36 10.80 -10.42
CA VAL A 582 21.31 11.79 -9.92
C VAL A 582 21.87 11.26 -8.60
N TYR A 583 23.14 10.85 -8.59
CA TYR A 583 23.77 10.17 -7.44
C TYR A 583 24.41 11.12 -6.43
N GLN A 584 24.80 12.32 -6.88
CA GLN A 584 25.35 13.35 -6.00
C GLN A 584 25.03 14.73 -6.55
N VAL A 585 24.76 15.66 -5.64
CA VAL A 585 24.72 17.10 -5.89
C VAL A 585 25.76 17.78 -5.00
N ASN A 586 26.29 18.92 -5.46
CA ASN A 586 27.21 19.76 -4.70
C ASN A 586 27.05 21.22 -5.17
N TRP A 587 26.83 22.15 -4.25
CA TRP A 587 26.50 23.55 -4.61
C TRP A 587 27.42 24.59 -3.96
N GLN A 588 28.73 24.39 -4.04
CA GLN A 588 29.68 25.15 -3.22
C GLN A 588 30.25 26.42 -3.88
N TYR A 589 30.38 26.43 -5.20
CA TYR A 589 31.15 27.45 -5.92
C TYR A 589 30.35 28.10 -7.05
N ASP A 590 30.61 29.38 -7.26
CA ASP A 590 30.08 30.18 -8.37
C ASP A 590 30.98 29.99 -9.61
N TYR A 591 30.52 29.19 -10.58
CA TYR A 591 31.25 28.84 -11.80
C TYR A 591 30.99 29.83 -12.95
N ASN A 592 29.84 30.51 -12.96
CA ASN A 592 29.47 31.48 -13.99
C ASN A 592 29.83 32.96 -13.61
N GLN A 593 30.26 33.20 -12.37
CA GLN A 593 30.59 34.49 -11.75
C GLN A 593 29.41 35.47 -11.64
N ASP A 594 28.20 34.97 -11.38
CA ASP A 594 27.02 35.82 -11.18
C ASP A 594 26.83 36.30 -9.73
N GLY A 595 27.64 35.77 -8.80
CA GLY A 595 27.62 36.09 -7.38
C GLY A 595 26.86 35.08 -6.52
N PHE A 596 26.36 33.98 -7.08
CA PHE A 596 25.68 32.91 -6.36
C PHE A 596 26.30 31.53 -6.67
N PRO A 597 26.39 30.59 -5.70
CA PRO A 597 26.92 29.26 -5.96
C PRO A 597 26.08 28.45 -6.93
N ASP A 598 26.76 27.76 -7.85
CA ASP A 598 26.15 26.92 -8.88
C ASP A 598 26.08 25.46 -8.44
N VAL A 599 25.16 24.70 -9.03
CA VAL A 599 24.89 23.31 -8.70
C VAL A 599 25.64 22.37 -9.64
N LEU A 600 26.59 21.62 -9.08
CA LEU A 600 27.12 20.42 -9.70
C LEU A 600 26.20 19.23 -9.43
N ALA A 601 25.99 18.42 -10.46
CA ALA A 601 25.27 17.15 -10.33
C ALA A 601 25.93 16.08 -11.20
N CYS A 602 25.90 14.83 -10.74
CA CYS A 602 26.33 13.69 -11.55
C CYS A 602 25.24 12.65 -11.71
N ALA A 603 25.06 12.15 -12.92
CA ALA A 603 24.06 11.16 -13.23
C ALA A 603 24.62 9.93 -13.92
N GLY A 604 24.07 8.78 -13.55
CA GLY A 604 24.34 7.50 -14.19
C GLY A 604 23.52 7.27 -15.44
N ASP A 605 23.09 6.02 -15.59
CA ASP A 605 22.34 5.54 -16.74
C ASP A 605 20.88 5.25 -16.37
N ASP A 606 20.01 5.02 -17.35
CA ASP A 606 18.59 4.67 -17.17
C ASP A 606 18.33 3.15 -17.14
N SER A 607 19.34 2.32 -16.91
CA SER A 607 19.32 0.85 -17.02
C SER A 607 19.07 0.28 -18.43
N ALA A 608 18.64 1.10 -19.39
CA ALA A 608 18.51 0.73 -20.81
C ALA A 608 19.76 1.06 -21.64
N ASP A 609 20.82 1.51 -20.96
CA ASP A 609 22.07 1.95 -21.54
C ASP A 609 21.97 3.28 -22.34
N THR A 610 20.87 4.02 -22.18
CA THR A 610 20.57 5.24 -22.96
C THR A 610 20.74 6.55 -22.21
N GLY A 611 20.95 6.50 -20.89
CA GLY A 611 20.98 7.65 -19.99
C GLY A 611 22.20 8.56 -20.11
N PRO A 612 22.28 9.59 -19.25
CA PRO A 612 23.17 10.72 -19.42
C PRO A 612 24.65 10.34 -19.28
N LYS A 613 25.07 9.60 -18.24
CA LYS A 613 26.49 9.26 -17.96
C LYS A 613 27.39 10.51 -17.93
N ARG A 614 26.94 11.52 -17.17
CA ARG A 614 27.44 12.90 -17.29
C ARG A 614 27.59 13.59 -15.94
N VAL A 615 28.46 14.59 -15.97
CA VAL A 615 28.50 15.69 -15.01
C VAL A 615 27.72 16.87 -15.60
N PHE A 616 26.98 17.57 -14.75
CA PHE A 616 26.25 18.79 -15.05
C PHE A 616 26.76 19.90 -14.14
N CYS A 617 26.89 21.10 -14.68
CA CYS A 617 26.99 22.33 -13.93
C CYS A 617 25.80 23.20 -14.33
N LEU A 618 24.95 23.48 -13.35
CA LEU A 618 23.68 24.20 -13.48
C LEU A 618 23.78 25.47 -12.67
N ASP A 619 23.26 26.55 -13.23
CA ASP A 619 23.13 27.84 -12.56
C ASP A 619 22.30 27.70 -11.28
N GLY A 620 22.83 28.13 -10.15
CA GLY A 620 22.19 27.90 -8.84
C GLY A 620 20.86 28.63 -8.64
N LEU A 621 20.67 29.77 -9.30
CA LEU A 621 19.47 30.59 -9.19
C LEU A 621 18.38 30.17 -10.19
N THR A 622 18.77 29.70 -11.37
CA THR A 622 17.85 29.50 -12.50
C THR A 622 17.71 28.06 -12.97
N GLY A 623 18.65 27.18 -12.61
CA GLY A 623 18.75 25.82 -13.13
C GLY A 623 19.17 25.74 -14.61
N GLU A 624 19.59 26.85 -15.22
CA GLU A 624 20.10 26.85 -16.59
C GLU A 624 21.44 26.11 -16.67
N MET A 625 21.62 25.27 -17.69
CA MET A 625 22.88 24.53 -17.86
C MET A 625 24.01 25.47 -18.28
N ILE A 626 25.04 25.57 -17.45
CA ILE A 626 26.29 26.29 -17.75
C ILE A 626 27.14 25.42 -18.69
N TRP A 627 27.38 24.15 -18.30
CA TRP A 627 28.04 23.16 -19.13
C TRP A 627 27.71 21.72 -18.69
N THR A 628 28.08 20.75 -19.53
CA THR A 628 28.01 19.32 -19.21
C THR A 628 29.21 18.57 -19.81
N TYR A 629 29.62 17.47 -19.16
CA TYR A 629 30.69 16.61 -19.65
C TYR A 629 30.26 15.13 -19.68
N TYR A 630 30.37 14.49 -20.85
CA TYR A 630 30.10 13.06 -21.03
C TYR A 630 31.34 12.22 -20.69
N VAL A 631 31.21 11.31 -19.73
CA VAL A 631 32.33 10.54 -19.18
C VAL A 631 32.56 9.21 -19.92
N GLY A 632 31.53 8.66 -20.56
CA GLY A 632 31.61 7.32 -21.17
C GLY A 632 31.47 6.18 -20.16
N GLY A 633 30.60 6.38 -19.17
CA GLY A 633 30.19 5.43 -18.12
C GLY A 633 29.40 6.16 -17.03
N PRO A 634 28.63 5.46 -16.17
CA PRO A 634 27.92 6.08 -15.06
C PRO A 634 28.84 6.92 -14.16
N VAL A 635 28.34 8.06 -13.69
CA VAL A 635 29.04 8.98 -12.79
C VAL A 635 28.34 8.95 -11.43
N PHE A 636 29.09 8.64 -10.37
CA PHE A 636 28.54 8.32 -9.03
C PHE A 636 28.91 9.35 -7.96
N SER A 637 29.87 10.23 -8.24
CA SER A 637 30.28 11.29 -7.35
C SER A 637 30.80 12.50 -8.09
N VAL A 638 30.60 13.68 -7.51
CA VAL A 638 31.10 14.96 -8.02
C VAL A 638 31.29 15.94 -6.86
N ILE A 639 32.42 16.66 -6.87
CA ILE A 639 32.71 17.76 -5.94
C ILE A 639 33.38 18.92 -6.69
N GLY A 640 33.16 20.13 -6.22
CA GLY A 640 34.02 21.26 -6.56
C GLY A 640 35.38 21.11 -5.87
N ILE A 641 36.44 21.56 -6.54
CA ILE A 641 37.81 21.59 -6.02
C ILE A 641 38.45 22.95 -6.29
N GLU A 642 39.54 23.26 -5.60
CA GLU A 642 40.33 24.48 -5.87
C GLU A 642 40.70 24.66 -7.34
N ASP A 643 40.96 25.90 -7.77
CA ASP A 643 41.41 26.22 -9.12
C ASP A 643 42.76 25.56 -9.43
N ILE A 644 42.74 24.45 -10.16
CA ILE A 644 43.93 23.65 -10.47
C ILE A 644 44.61 24.08 -11.78
N ASN A 645 43.95 24.93 -12.57
CA ASN A 645 44.43 25.35 -13.89
C ASN A 645 44.84 26.83 -13.95
N GLY A 646 44.54 27.61 -12.92
CA GLY A 646 44.93 29.00 -12.71
C GLY A 646 44.09 30.01 -13.49
N ASP A 647 42.84 29.71 -13.83
CA ASP A 647 41.94 30.64 -14.54
C ASP A 647 41.10 31.53 -13.61
N GLY A 648 41.20 31.32 -12.30
CA GLY A 648 40.51 32.05 -11.25
C GLY A 648 39.10 31.55 -10.95
N ILE A 649 38.68 30.44 -11.55
CA ILE A 649 37.43 29.75 -11.26
C ILE A 649 37.78 28.39 -10.65
N MET A 650 37.03 27.98 -9.61
CA MET A 650 37.23 26.67 -8.99
C MET A 650 37.00 25.56 -10.03
N ASP A 651 37.63 24.41 -9.86
CA ASP A 651 37.53 23.29 -10.81
C ASP A 651 36.62 22.19 -10.25
N VAL A 652 36.48 21.08 -11.00
CA VAL A 652 35.55 20.00 -10.65
C VAL A 652 36.25 18.65 -10.72
N LEU A 653 35.99 17.80 -9.73
CA LEU A 653 36.39 16.40 -9.73
C LEU A 653 35.15 15.50 -9.83
N ALA A 654 35.18 14.54 -10.75
CA ALA A 654 34.10 13.58 -10.93
C ALA A 654 34.61 12.13 -10.79
N GLY A 655 33.88 11.32 -10.04
CA GLY A 655 34.10 9.88 -9.87
C GLY A 655 33.10 9.07 -10.67
N ALA A 656 33.61 8.18 -11.51
CA ALA A 656 32.83 7.46 -12.50
C ALA A 656 33.36 6.04 -12.75
N SER A 657 32.77 5.35 -13.71
CA SER A 657 33.29 4.10 -14.28
C SER A 657 33.49 4.18 -15.80
N ASN A 658 33.95 3.08 -16.40
CA ASN A 658 33.71 2.80 -17.81
C ASN A 658 32.28 2.26 -18.06
N GLU A 659 31.87 2.16 -19.32
CA GLU A 659 30.53 1.67 -19.71
C GLU A 659 30.20 0.27 -19.17
N SER A 660 31.20 -0.58 -18.98
CA SER A 660 30.98 -1.94 -18.45
C SER A 660 31.09 -2.03 -16.93
N GLU A 661 31.27 -0.91 -16.22
CA GLU A 661 31.46 -0.85 -14.76
C GLU A 661 32.54 -1.82 -14.25
N THR A 662 33.64 -1.93 -15.01
CA THR A 662 34.79 -2.79 -14.69
C THR A 662 36.06 -1.99 -14.36
N GLU A 663 36.03 -0.67 -14.53
CA GLU A 663 37.17 0.23 -14.32
C GLU A 663 36.67 1.56 -13.74
N GLY A 664 37.16 1.91 -12.55
CA GLY A 664 36.88 3.19 -11.89
C GLY A 664 37.73 4.33 -12.46
N LYS A 665 37.15 5.53 -12.53
CA LYS A 665 37.80 6.74 -13.05
C LYS A 665 37.56 7.93 -12.15
N ALA A 666 38.62 8.68 -11.86
CA ALA A 666 38.53 10.05 -11.37
C ALA A 666 38.94 11.02 -12.47
N ILE A 667 38.15 12.06 -12.72
CA ILE A 667 38.31 12.98 -13.84
C ILE A 667 38.24 14.40 -13.33
N ALA A 668 39.30 15.17 -13.55
CA ALA A 668 39.30 16.60 -13.29
C ALA A 668 38.82 17.38 -14.53
N LEU A 669 37.92 18.32 -14.31
CA LEU A 669 37.29 19.17 -15.31
C LEU A 669 37.50 20.63 -14.94
N ASN A 670 37.70 21.48 -15.94
CA ASN A 670 37.75 22.92 -15.77
C ASN A 670 36.36 23.42 -15.36
N GLY A 671 36.23 24.09 -14.21
CA GLY A 671 34.92 24.47 -13.67
C GLY A 671 34.23 25.58 -14.45
N ALA A 672 34.96 26.39 -15.21
CA ALA A 672 34.37 27.43 -16.07
C ALA A 672 33.73 26.86 -17.36
N THR A 673 34.25 25.74 -17.87
CA THR A 673 33.92 25.26 -19.23
C THR A 673 33.50 23.79 -19.30
N GLY A 674 33.69 23.01 -18.24
CA GLY A 674 33.53 21.56 -18.24
C GLY A 674 34.59 20.81 -19.04
N SER A 675 35.67 21.48 -19.47
CA SER A 675 36.70 20.87 -20.31
C SER A 675 37.59 19.91 -19.53
N PHE A 676 37.94 18.78 -20.12
CA PHE A 676 38.86 17.80 -19.54
C PHE A 676 40.24 18.39 -19.19
N ILE A 677 40.73 18.09 -17.98
CA ILE A 677 42.09 18.43 -17.52
C ILE A 677 42.96 17.15 -17.44
N TRP A 678 42.62 16.21 -16.56
CA TRP A 678 43.33 14.94 -16.38
C TRP A 678 42.38 13.81 -15.94
N GLN A 679 42.84 12.56 -16.04
CA GLN A 679 42.15 11.40 -15.45
C GLN A 679 43.11 10.48 -14.70
N PHE A 680 42.59 9.83 -13.67
CA PHE A 680 43.20 8.70 -12.98
C PHE A 680 42.28 7.47 -13.10
N ILE A 681 42.89 6.29 -13.30
CA ILE A 681 42.17 5.02 -13.42
C ILE A 681 42.49 4.18 -12.18
N THR A 682 41.46 3.76 -11.45
CA THR A 682 41.60 2.92 -10.27
C THR A 682 41.72 1.44 -10.63
N SER A 683 42.12 0.60 -9.67
CA SER A 683 42.10 -0.85 -9.85
C SER A 683 40.74 -1.49 -9.58
N GLY A 684 39.77 -0.74 -9.04
CA GLY A 684 38.39 -1.15 -8.82
C GLY A 684 37.45 -0.82 -9.99
N SER A 685 36.14 -0.96 -9.76
CA SER A 685 35.10 -0.88 -10.81
C SER A 685 34.53 0.53 -11.06
N SER A 686 34.41 1.35 -10.01
CA SER A 686 33.73 2.65 -10.04
C SER A 686 34.21 3.51 -8.86
N VAL A 687 34.33 4.83 -9.05
CA VAL A 687 34.74 5.79 -8.00
C VAL A 687 33.49 6.45 -7.41
N TRP A 688 33.24 6.22 -6.12
CA TRP A 688 32.01 6.63 -5.43
C TRP A 688 32.24 7.69 -4.36
N ALA A 689 33.47 7.82 -3.86
CA ALA A 689 33.83 8.76 -2.82
C ALA A 689 34.96 9.67 -3.30
N LEU A 690 34.82 10.97 -3.05
CA LEU A 690 35.77 12.01 -3.37
C LEU A 690 35.89 12.93 -2.15
N CYS A 691 37.10 13.41 -1.88
CA CYS A 691 37.37 14.43 -0.88
C CYS A 691 38.57 15.28 -1.34
N GLN A 692 38.52 16.59 -1.11
CA GLN A 692 39.70 17.45 -1.18
C GLN A 692 40.26 17.64 0.23
N VAL A 693 41.54 17.32 0.41
CA VAL A 693 42.28 17.40 1.67
C VAL A 693 43.44 18.38 1.52
N ASP A 694 44.27 18.52 2.55
CA ASP A 694 45.36 19.49 2.53
C ASP A 694 46.45 19.14 1.51
N ASP A 695 47.21 20.15 1.11
CA ASP A 695 48.33 20.03 0.17
C ASP A 695 49.47 19.15 0.71
N PHE A 696 49.52 17.90 0.25
CA PHE A 696 50.59 16.95 0.57
C PHE A 696 51.65 16.83 -0.54
N THR A 697 51.47 17.52 -1.66
CA THR A 697 52.45 17.62 -2.76
C THR A 697 53.31 18.88 -2.68
N SER A 698 52.97 19.80 -1.78
CA SER A 698 53.59 21.12 -1.59
C SER A 698 53.56 21.97 -2.86
N ASP A 699 52.47 21.91 -3.62
CA ASP A 699 52.26 22.71 -4.84
C ASP A 699 51.33 23.93 -4.65
N GLU A 700 50.99 24.23 -3.39
CA GLU A 700 50.10 25.31 -2.94
C GLU A 700 48.63 25.12 -3.31
N ILE A 701 48.25 23.91 -3.76
CA ILE A 701 46.87 23.52 -4.06
C ILE A 701 46.52 22.29 -3.22
N ASN A 702 45.35 22.30 -2.61
CA ASN A 702 44.85 21.20 -1.80
C ASN A 702 44.62 19.93 -2.64
N ASP A 703 45.09 18.78 -2.13
CA ASP A 703 45.16 17.52 -2.87
C ASP A 703 43.90 16.63 -2.69
N LEU A 704 43.84 15.49 -3.37
CA LEU A 704 42.62 14.71 -3.50
C LEU A 704 42.75 13.32 -2.88
N VAL A 705 41.68 12.88 -2.21
CA VAL A 705 41.48 11.47 -1.84
C VAL A 705 40.26 10.93 -2.59
N ILE A 706 40.44 9.80 -3.28
CA ILE A 706 39.38 9.12 -4.02
C ILE A 706 39.22 7.68 -3.54
N GLY A 707 37.99 7.18 -3.50
CA GLY A 707 37.63 5.84 -3.05
C GLY A 707 36.85 5.07 -4.12
N ASP A 708 37.26 3.83 -4.38
CA ASP A 708 36.56 2.94 -5.32
C ASP A 708 35.68 1.90 -4.64
N PHE A 709 34.73 1.38 -5.42
CA PHE A 709 33.71 0.43 -5.00
C PHE A 709 34.26 -0.94 -4.58
N TYR A 710 35.56 -1.22 -4.77
CA TYR A 710 36.21 -2.46 -4.34
C TYR A 710 37.02 -2.32 -3.05
N GLY A 711 37.05 -1.11 -2.48
CA GLY A 711 37.66 -0.85 -1.19
C GLY A 711 39.08 -0.35 -1.30
N ASN A 712 39.50 0.14 -2.47
CA ASN A 712 40.78 0.81 -2.64
C ASN A 712 40.57 2.33 -2.55
N TYR A 713 41.57 3.01 -2.00
CA TYR A 713 41.58 4.47 -1.92
C TYR A 713 42.96 5.01 -2.30
N TYR A 714 43.01 6.26 -2.78
CA TYR A 714 44.17 6.85 -3.41
C TYR A 714 44.30 8.33 -3.07
N GLY A 715 45.50 8.76 -2.68
CA GLY A 715 45.91 10.17 -2.59
C GLY A 715 46.53 10.63 -3.89
N LEU A 716 45.93 11.62 -4.54
CA LEU A 716 46.31 12.13 -5.85
C LEU A 716 46.64 13.63 -5.78
N SER A 717 47.62 14.04 -6.58
CA SER A 717 47.85 15.47 -6.84
C SER A 717 46.63 16.08 -7.53
N ALA A 718 46.05 17.15 -6.98
CA ALA A 718 44.91 17.82 -7.60
C ALA A 718 45.26 18.42 -8.97
N VAL A 719 46.49 18.91 -9.14
CA VAL A 719 46.94 19.59 -10.38
C VAL A 719 47.05 18.67 -11.58
N ASN A 720 47.41 17.41 -11.37
CA ASN A 720 47.81 16.52 -12.48
C ASN A 720 47.35 15.06 -12.35
N GLY A 721 46.70 14.68 -11.26
CA GLY A 721 46.21 13.31 -11.02
C GLY A 721 47.30 12.28 -10.75
N ASN A 722 48.55 12.70 -10.50
CA ASN A 722 49.62 11.78 -10.15
C ASN A 722 49.36 11.15 -8.78
N LEU A 723 49.52 9.84 -8.72
CA LEU A 723 49.42 9.07 -7.48
C LEU A 723 50.57 9.41 -6.52
N ASN A 724 50.23 9.79 -5.29
CA ASN A 724 51.17 9.95 -4.18
C ASN A 724 51.20 8.68 -3.32
N TRP A 725 50.04 8.30 -2.77
CA TRP A 725 49.88 7.12 -1.93
C TRP A 725 48.57 6.39 -2.25
N SER A 726 48.48 5.13 -1.82
CA SER A 726 47.29 4.30 -2.00
C SER A 726 47.16 3.30 -0.87
N GLY A 727 45.93 2.96 -0.50
CA GLY A 727 45.64 1.91 0.47
C GLY A 727 44.36 1.16 0.14
N SER A 728 43.96 0.27 1.05
CA SER A 728 42.74 -0.52 0.91
C SER A 728 42.18 -0.91 2.28
N ILE A 729 40.85 -0.89 2.40
CA ILE A 729 40.12 -1.41 3.55
C ILE A 729 39.75 -2.89 3.44
N GLY A 730 40.17 -3.54 2.36
CA GLY A 730 39.93 -4.94 2.04
C GLY A 730 39.35 -5.11 0.64
N SER A 731 39.19 -6.36 0.20
CA SER A 731 38.66 -6.66 -1.14
C SER A 731 37.14 -6.81 -1.11
N TYR A 732 36.46 -6.18 -2.06
CA TYR A 732 34.99 -6.20 -2.20
C TYR A 732 34.26 -5.55 -1.02
N ILE A 733 34.89 -4.53 -0.43
CA ILE A 733 34.26 -3.64 0.55
C ILE A 733 33.97 -2.34 -0.19
N LEU A 734 32.73 -1.91 -0.20
CA LEU A 734 32.31 -0.69 -0.88
C LEU A 734 32.82 0.51 -0.08
N ILE A 735 33.39 1.51 -0.76
CA ILE A 735 33.59 2.86 -0.22
C ILE A 735 32.60 3.76 -0.93
N THR A 736 31.67 4.36 -0.18
CA THR A 736 30.52 5.07 -0.76
C THR A 736 30.58 6.58 -0.58
N ARG A 737 31.25 7.05 0.48
CA ARG A 737 31.47 8.47 0.82
C ARG A 737 32.69 8.61 1.74
N PHE A 738 33.28 9.80 1.72
CA PHE A 738 34.26 10.24 2.71
C PHE A 738 33.68 11.40 3.50
N GLU A 739 33.95 11.42 4.81
CA GLU A 739 33.67 12.54 5.69
C GLU A 739 35.01 13.10 6.21
N LYS A 740 35.25 14.39 5.99
CA LYS A 740 36.50 15.05 6.36
C LYS A 740 36.45 15.38 7.85
N LEU A 741 37.42 14.87 8.60
CA LEU A 741 37.57 15.14 10.03
C LEU A 741 38.61 16.23 10.28
N ASP A 742 38.79 16.56 11.56
CA ASP A 742 39.92 17.35 12.03
C ASP A 742 41.23 16.53 11.92
N ASP A 743 42.33 17.09 12.43
CA ASP A 743 43.59 16.37 12.63
C ASP A 743 43.48 15.47 13.86
N VAL A 744 43.23 14.18 13.62
CA VAL A 744 42.94 13.19 14.66
C VAL A 744 44.23 12.61 15.25
N ASP A 745 45.28 12.44 14.44
CA ASP A 745 46.56 11.84 14.88
C ASP A 745 47.66 12.85 15.25
N GLY A 746 47.38 14.15 15.11
CA GLY A 746 48.23 15.27 15.52
C GLY A 746 49.38 15.54 14.55
N ASP A 747 49.20 15.24 13.25
CA ASP A 747 50.19 15.45 12.20
C ASP A 747 50.07 16.80 11.47
N ASP A 748 49.21 17.70 11.97
CA ASP A 748 48.81 18.99 11.41
C ASP A 748 48.01 18.89 10.09
N HIS A 749 47.48 17.71 9.74
CA HIS A 749 46.66 17.48 8.55
C HIS A 749 45.31 16.82 8.88
N PRO A 750 44.25 17.10 8.12
CA PRO A 750 42.93 16.52 8.36
C PRO A 750 42.87 15.03 7.99
N ASP A 751 42.10 14.28 8.75
CA ASP A 751 41.85 12.86 8.53
C ASP A 751 40.50 12.60 7.89
N ILE A 752 40.22 11.34 7.54
CA ILE A 752 39.04 10.95 6.76
C ILE A 752 38.35 9.76 7.40
N LEU A 753 37.08 9.95 7.76
CA LEU A 753 36.15 8.87 8.07
C LEU A 753 35.60 8.27 6.77
N ILE A 754 35.58 6.94 6.69
CA ILE A 754 35.14 6.22 5.49
C ILE A 754 33.77 5.58 5.72
N GLU A 755 32.78 6.01 4.93
CA GLU A 755 31.51 5.29 4.79
C GLU A 755 31.75 4.02 3.96
N ASN A 756 31.46 2.86 4.53
CA ASN A 756 31.88 1.60 3.94
C ASN A 756 30.99 0.39 4.27
N SER A 757 31.03 -0.62 3.40
CA SER A 757 30.27 -1.88 3.59
C SER A 757 31.02 -2.95 4.38
N SER A 758 31.95 -2.56 5.26
CA SER A 758 32.58 -3.49 6.20
C SER A 758 31.96 -3.36 7.58
N ASN A 759 32.20 -4.34 8.42
CA ASN A 759 31.78 -4.37 9.81
C ASN A 759 32.63 -3.49 10.74
N ASN A 760 33.31 -2.47 10.21
CA ASN A 760 34.15 -1.56 10.96
C ASN A 760 33.90 -0.10 10.56
N ALA A 761 33.94 0.79 11.56
CA ALA A 761 34.18 2.22 11.37
C ALA A 761 35.69 2.44 11.21
N ILE A 762 36.09 3.25 10.23
CA ILE A 762 37.48 3.39 9.81
C ILE A 762 37.82 4.85 9.58
N VAL A 763 38.86 5.33 10.26
CA VAL A 763 39.50 6.62 9.96
C VAL A 763 40.88 6.37 9.37
N ILE A 764 41.16 7.04 8.27
CA ILE A 764 42.48 7.03 7.60
C ILE A 764 43.09 8.42 7.66
N ASN A 765 44.42 8.45 7.64
CA ASN A 765 45.18 9.67 7.60
C ASN A 765 45.05 10.31 6.21
N GLY A 766 44.62 11.57 6.15
CA GLY A 766 44.36 12.26 4.89
C GLY A 766 45.63 12.67 4.12
N HIS A 767 46.79 12.73 4.79
CA HIS A 767 48.07 13.11 4.21
C HIS A 767 48.89 11.93 3.67
N GLU A 768 48.88 10.79 4.38
CA GLU A 768 49.71 9.61 4.09
C GLU A 768 48.92 8.34 3.75
N GLY A 769 47.61 8.31 4.02
CA GLY A 769 46.71 7.18 3.72
C GLY A 769 46.83 5.98 4.67
N GLY A 770 47.51 6.14 5.81
CA GLY A 770 47.58 5.11 6.86
C GLY A 770 46.26 4.99 7.63
N TYR A 771 46.07 3.91 8.38
CA TYR A 771 44.97 3.86 9.35
C TYR A 771 45.34 4.73 10.57
N VAL A 772 44.44 5.63 10.96
CA VAL A 772 44.49 6.27 12.29
C VAL A 772 43.92 5.28 13.30
N TRP A 773 42.69 4.82 13.07
CA TRP A 773 42.07 3.74 13.83
C TRP A 773 41.07 2.93 12.98
N ASN A 774 40.71 1.75 13.47
CA ASN A 774 39.79 0.81 12.81
C ASN A 774 39.00 0.05 13.89
N GLN A 775 37.76 0.47 14.12
CA GLN A 775 36.90 -0.01 15.19
C GLN A 775 35.84 -0.98 14.66
N HIS A 776 35.74 -2.16 15.25
CA HIS A 776 34.67 -3.10 14.94
C HIS A 776 33.32 -2.64 15.51
N ILE A 777 32.30 -2.58 14.65
CA ILE A 777 30.94 -2.12 14.99
C ILE A 777 29.85 -3.18 14.70
N GLY A 778 30.25 -4.39 14.29
CA GLY A 778 29.35 -5.54 14.10
C GLY A 778 28.86 -5.76 12.66
N ASP A 779 28.41 -4.72 11.96
CA ASP A 779 27.93 -4.78 10.56
C ASP A 779 28.21 -3.46 9.82
N ASN A 780 27.83 -3.37 8.55
CA ASN A 780 28.17 -2.30 7.61
C ASN A 780 27.98 -0.88 8.17
N SER A 781 28.96 0.00 7.92
CA SER A 781 28.99 1.44 8.26
C SER A 781 28.55 2.32 7.09
N LEU A 782 27.32 2.14 6.61
CA LEU A 782 26.81 2.78 5.38
C LEU A 782 26.14 4.15 5.60
N SER A 783 26.16 4.66 6.82
CA SER A 783 25.77 6.03 7.11
C SER A 783 26.69 6.58 8.18
N VAL A 784 27.35 7.69 7.90
CA VAL A 784 28.33 8.31 8.79
C VAL A 784 28.19 9.82 8.78
N ASP A 785 28.51 10.44 9.90
CA ASP A 785 28.62 11.89 10.00
C ASP A 785 29.65 12.31 11.05
N ARG A 786 30.13 13.55 10.97
CA ARG A 786 30.94 14.17 12.01
C ARG A 786 30.03 14.94 12.96
N ILE A 787 30.28 14.81 14.26
CA ILE A 787 29.58 15.58 15.30
C ILE A 787 30.59 16.43 16.06
N SER A 788 30.13 17.47 16.78
CA SER A 788 31.01 18.24 17.66
C SER A 788 31.73 17.32 18.65
N ASP A 789 32.83 17.79 19.23
CA ASP A 789 33.47 17.13 20.37
C ASP A 789 32.49 16.99 21.55
N ILE A 790 31.92 15.79 21.75
CA ILE A 790 30.93 15.51 22.79
C ILE A 790 31.58 14.93 24.05
N ASN A 791 32.84 14.53 23.97
CA ASN A 791 33.58 13.93 25.08
C ASN A 791 34.61 14.89 25.73
N GLY A 792 34.86 16.03 25.11
CA GLY A 792 35.70 17.13 25.59
C GLY A 792 37.20 16.96 25.37
N ASP A 793 37.64 16.10 24.43
CA ASP A 793 39.07 15.84 24.16
C ASP A 793 39.72 16.83 23.18
N GLY A 794 38.92 17.71 22.57
CA GLY A 794 39.32 18.74 21.62
C GLY A 794 39.27 18.31 20.15
N ILE A 795 38.84 17.09 19.84
CA ILE A 795 38.65 16.56 18.49
C ILE A 795 37.17 16.25 18.28
N ASN A 796 36.64 16.61 17.11
CA ASN A 796 35.25 16.28 16.78
C ASN A 796 35.03 14.76 16.73
N ASP A 797 33.93 14.31 17.34
CA ASP A 797 33.54 12.92 17.41
C ASP A 797 32.82 12.46 16.12
N VAL A 798 32.46 11.17 16.04
CA VAL A 798 31.83 10.61 14.83
C VAL A 798 30.57 9.79 15.13
N LEU A 799 29.61 9.92 14.22
CA LEU A 799 28.34 9.19 14.24
C LEU A 799 28.37 8.07 13.22
N ILE A 800 27.90 6.89 13.61
CA ILE A 800 27.82 5.74 12.71
C ILE A 800 26.44 5.08 12.78
N GLY A 801 25.76 5.01 11.64
CA GLY A 801 24.60 4.16 11.43
C GLY A 801 25.01 2.79 10.89
N SER A 802 24.56 1.71 11.52
CA SER A 802 24.91 0.34 11.13
C SER A 802 23.71 -0.51 10.71
N LEU A 803 23.96 -1.45 9.79
CA LEU A 803 22.97 -2.45 9.39
C LEU A 803 22.68 -3.51 10.46
N ASN A 804 23.38 -3.49 11.60
CA ASN A 804 23.06 -4.31 12.77
C ASN A 804 21.94 -3.72 13.65
N ASN A 805 21.29 -2.65 13.17
CA ASN A 805 20.24 -1.89 13.82
C ASN A 805 20.67 -0.95 14.95
N ASN A 806 21.97 -0.62 15.06
CA ASN A 806 22.47 0.34 16.04
C ASN A 806 22.97 1.62 15.37
N CYS A 807 22.77 2.72 16.09
CA CYS A 807 23.49 3.97 15.90
C CYS A 807 24.57 4.07 16.97
N TYR A 808 25.73 4.64 16.63
CA TYR A 808 26.86 4.78 17.54
C TYR A 808 27.35 6.22 17.59
N PHE A 809 27.64 6.69 18.80
CA PHE A 809 28.54 7.80 19.06
C PHE A 809 29.92 7.22 19.35
N LEU A 810 30.90 7.52 18.50
CA LEU A 810 32.27 7.07 18.69
C LEU A 810 33.19 8.28 18.91
N ASP A 811 34.15 8.08 19.80
CA ASP A 811 35.27 8.99 20.02
C ASP A 811 36.03 9.19 18.70
N GLY A 812 36.14 10.44 18.24
CA GLY A 812 36.81 10.79 16.99
C GLY A 812 38.31 10.46 17.01
N THR A 813 38.96 10.61 18.16
CA THR A 813 40.39 10.32 18.40
C THR A 813 40.69 8.83 18.41
N THR A 814 39.86 8.02 19.06
CA THR A 814 40.19 6.61 19.35
C THR A 814 39.30 5.58 18.64
N GLY A 815 38.15 6.01 18.13
CA GLY A 815 37.09 5.16 17.61
C GLY A 815 36.33 4.40 18.71
N THR A 816 36.61 4.66 20.00
CA THR A 816 35.92 3.95 21.08
C THR A 816 34.47 4.39 21.21
N ALA A 817 33.55 3.46 21.49
CA ALA A 817 32.15 3.81 21.64
C ALA A 817 31.91 4.62 22.91
N LEU A 818 31.43 5.85 22.74
CA LEU A 818 30.94 6.73 23.80
C LEU A 818 29.52 6.33 24.20
N GLY A 819 28.69 6.03 23.21
CA GLY A 819 27.30 5.62 23.38
C GLY A 819 26.75 4.89 22.16
N SER A 820 25.62 4.22 22.33
CA SER A 820 24.90 3.57 21.24
C SER A 820 23.41 3.52 21.51
N TYR A 821 22.61 3.43 20.46
CA TYR A 821 21.17 3.23 20.54
C TYR A 821 20.73 2.11 19.59
N TYR A 822 19.91 1.17 20.08
CA TYR A 822 19.35 0.09 19.25
C TYR A 822 18.01 0.55 18.66
N LEU A 823 18.03 0.92 17.37
CA LEU A 823 16.86 1.40 16.64
C LEU A 823 15.86 0.26 16.33
N GLY A 824 16.32 -0.99 16.30
CA GLY A 824 15.47 -2.15 15.97
C GLY A 824 15.28 -2.39 14.46
N THR A 825 15.79 -1.49 13.62
CA THR A 825 15.91 -1.65 12.16
C THR A 825 17.26 -1.15 11.68
N ALA A 826 17.69 -1.56 10.48
CA ALA A 826 18.92 -1.07 9.87
C ALA A 826 18.90 0.46 9.74
N VAL A 827 19.99 1.11 10.13
CA VAL A 827 20.12 2.58 10.07
C VAL A 827 20.60 2.96 8.66
N ASP A 828 19.78 3.73 7.95
CA ASP A 828 20.00 4.08 6.55
C ASP A 828 20.44 5.55 6.36
N ALA A 829 20.16 6.42 7.33
CA ALA A 829 20.60 7.81 7.33
C ALA A 829 20.91 8.30 8.75
N ILE A 830 21.88 9.20 8.87
CA ILE A 830 22.29 9.81 10.13
C ILE A 830 22.78 11.23 9.86
N ALA A 831 22.53 12.14 10.79
CA ALA A 831 23.09 13.47 10.76
C ALA A 831 23.31 13.99 12.17
N ALA A 832 24.37 14.78 12.35
CA ALA A 832 24.53 15.62 13.52
C ALA A 832 23.66 16.88 13.39
N ILE A 833 22.99 17.26 14.47
CA ILE A 833 22.23 18.51 14.56
C ILE A 833 22.77 19.35 15.74
N PRO A 834 22.70 20.70 15.67
CA PRO A 834 23.18 21.55 16.75
C PRO A 834 22.47 21.32 18.08
N ASP A 835 23.15 21.63 19.18
CA ASP A 835 22.67 21.51 20.57
C ASP A 835 21.24 22.05 20.77
N ILE A 836 20.30 21.12 20.86
CA ILE A 836 18.88 21.40 21.09
C ILE A 836 18.51 21.33 22.58
N THR A 837 19.35 20.74 23.43
CA THR A 837 19.09 20.63 24.89
C THR A 837 19.68 21.79 25.71
N GLY A 838 20.57 22.59 25.11
CA GLY A 838 21.33 23.66 25.76
C GLY A 838 22.46 23.13 26.65
N ASP A 839 22.91 21.90 26.45
CA ASP A 839 23.97 21.28 27.27
C ASP A 839 25.39 21.40 26.68
N ASN A 840 25.52 22.11 25.55
CA ASN A 840 26.71 22.33 24.73
C ASN A 840 27.20 21.09 23.97
N SER A 841 26.38 20.05 23.86
CA SER A 841 26.65 18.87 23.05
C SER A 841 25.66 18.80 21.89
N TRP A 842 26.15 18.48 20.70
CA TRP A 842 25.28 18.29 19.54
C TRP A 842 24.54 16.95 19.62
N GLU A 843 23.45 16.83 18.89
CA GLU A 843 22.61 15.63 18.88
C GLU A 843 22.71 14.87 17.57
N MET A 844 22.16 13.66 17.58
CA MET A 844 22.12 12.77 16.43
C MET A 844 20.68 12.55 16.00
N VAL A 845 20.38 12.82 14.73
CA VAL A 845 19.16 12.33 14.10
C VAL A 845 19.48 11.07 13.32
N ALA A 846 18.75 9.99 13.56
CA ALA A 846 18.93 8.72 12.88
C ALA A 846 17.63 8.23 12.22
N GLY A 847 17.75 7.76 10.98
CA GLY A 847 16.67 7.23 10.17
C GLY A 847 16.85 5.74 9.88
N GLY A 848 15.81 4.96 10.18
CA GLY A 848 15.78 3.51 10.03
C GLY A 848 15.02 3.04 8.81
N ARG A 849 15.38 1.88 8.25
CA ARG A 849 14.78 1.28 7.04
C ARG A 849 13.28 0.99 7.11
N ASN A 850 12.66 1.10 8.29
CA ASN A 850 11.22 0.93 8.49
C ASN A 850 10.47 2.27 8.63
N GLY A 851 11.11 3.39 8.29
CA GLY A 851 10.54 4.74 8.40
C GLY A 851 10.67 5.36 9.79
N GLN A 852 11.30 4.70 10.76
CA GLN A 852 11.56 5.30 12.07
C GLN A 852 12.60 6.43 11.95
N LEU A 853 12.30 7.57 12.56
CA LEU A 853 13.19 8.71 12.69
C LEU A 853 13.29 9.07 14.17
N ILE A 854 14.50 9.29 14.69
CA ILE A 854 14.73 9.58 16.11
C ILE A 854 15.82 10.62 16.27
N CYS A 855 15.64 11.52 17.23
CA CYS A 855 16.70 12.40 17.71
C CYS A 855 17.19 11.94 19.09
N LEU A 856 18.51 11.81 19.20
CA LEU A 856 19.21 11.25 20.34
C LEU A 856 20.18 12.28 20.91
N SER A 857 20.10 12.50 22.22
CA SER A 857 20.99 13.42 22.95
C SER A 857 22.47 13.03 22.81
N GLY A 858 23.33 14.03 22.59
CA GLY A 858 24.79 13.90 22.70
C GLY A 858 25.29 13.86 24.14
N GLY A 859 24.42 14.06 25.13
CA GLY A 859 24.75 14.05 26.55
C GLY A 859 25.47 15.31 27.03
N LEU A 860 25.55 15.48 28.35
CA LEU A 860 26.22 16.63 28.95
C LEU A 860 27.70 16.69 28.51
N ASP A 861 28.13 17.84 27.97
CA ASP A 861 29.55 18.12 27.69
C ASP A 861 30.38 17.84 28.96
N VAL A 862 31.13 16.74 28.93
CA VAL A 862 32.03 16.36 30.03
C VAL A 862 33.31 17.16 29.83
N VAL A 863 33.38 18.35 30.41
CA VAL A 863 34.67 19.01 30.60
C VAL A 863 35.53 18.12 31.51
N VAL A 864 36.39 17.28 30.93
CA VAL A 864 37.24 16.35 31.67
C VAL A 864 38.34 17.14 32.39
N ASP A 865 38.16 17.42 33.68
CA ASP A 865 39.30 17.78 34.54
C ASP A 865 40.14 16.51 34.71
N ALA A 866 41.31 16.50 34.06
CA ALA A 866 42.20 15.36 33.95
C ALA A 866 42.81 14.96 35.30
N ASP A 867 42.05 14.33 36.20
CA ASP A 867 42.53 13.50 37.31
C ASP A 867 41.36 12.79 38.04
N ASN A 868 41.28 11.46 37.90
CA ASN A 868 40.33 10.47 38.48
C ASN A 868 38.99 10.26 37.75
N THR A 869 38.76 9.06 37.24
CA THR A 869 38.15 7.93 37.99
C THR A 869 38.12 6.66 37.14
N GLU A 870 38.15 5.49 37.80
CA GLU A 870 37.93 4.18 37.18
C GLU A 870 36.56 4.14 36.49
N ILE A 871 36.56 3.85 35.18
CA ILE A 871 35.36 3.67 34.36
C ILE A 871 34.65 2.39 34.80
N ASN A 872 33.38 2.52 35.21
CA ASN A 872 32.48 1.39 35.43
C ASN A 872 31.88 1.01 34.06
N LEU A 873 32.33 -0.11 33.48
CA LEU A 873 31.74 -0.69 32.27
C LEU A 873 30.26 -1.10 32.54
N PRO A 874 29.37 -1.04 31.53
CA PRO A 874 27.97 -1.43 31.70
C PRO A 874 27.83 -2.89 32.17
N GLU A 875 26.93 -3.12 33.12
CA GLU A 875 26.67 -4.44 33.68
C GLU A 875 25.85 -5.31 32.68
N ASN A 876 26.19 -6.59 32.52
CA ASN A 876 25.47 -7.51 31.64
C ASN A 876 24.14 -7.89 32.31
N GLU A 877 23.07 -7.21 31.93
CA GLU A 877 21.74 -7.38 32.52
C GLU A 877 21.02 -8.65 32.04
N ILE A 878 20.19 -9.21 32.92
CA ILE A 878 19.29 -10.33 32.61
C ILE A 878 17.93 -9.73 32.22
N LEU A 879 17.65 -9.68 30.91
CA LEU A 879 16.43 -9.10 30.34
C LEU A 879 15.19 -9.96 30.61
N PHE A 880 15.35 -11.29 30.58
CA PHE A 880 14.26 -12.23 30.80
C PHE A 880 14.73 -13.48 31.55
N LEU A 881 13.88 -14.03 32.41
CA LEU A 881 14.11 -15.32 33.07
C LEU A 881 12.79 -15.96 33.47
N SER A 882 12.46 -17.13 32.96
CA SER A 882 11.23 -17.86 33.31
C SER A 882 11.40 -19.37 33.17
N ASN A 883 10.50 -20.15 33.76
CA ASN A 883 10.47 -21.59 33.56
C ASN A 883 9.04 -22.11 33.33
N TYR A 884 8.86 -22.99 32.34
CA TYR A 884 7.57 -23.58 32.00
C TYR A 884 7.69 -25.07 31.61
N PRO A 885 6.79 -25.95 32.07
CA PRO A 885 5.71 -25.69 33.03
C PRO A 885 6.22 -25.40 34.46
N ASN A 886 5.40 -24.75 35.30
CA ASN A 886 5.65 -24.54 36.73
C ASN A 886 4.31 -24.44 37.49
N PRO A 887 3.90 -25.45 38.29
CA PRO A 887 4.64 -26.66 38.66
C PRO A 887 4.91 -27.61 37.50
N PHE A 888 5.95 -28.44 37.60
CA PHE A 888 6.36 -29.39 36.55
C PHE A 888 6.51 -30.84 37.04
N ASN A 889 6.44 -31.81 36.12
CA ASN A 889 6.63 -33.24 36.39
C ASN A 889 7.08 -34.01 35.13
N PRO A 890 8.29 -34.62 35.07
CA PRO A 890 9.46 -34.37 35.90
C PRO A 890 10.38 -33.27 35.35
N GLU A 891 10.07 -32.67 34.18
CA GLU A 891 10.95 -31.69 33.51
C GLU A 891 10.30 -30.30 33.31
N THR A 892 11.13 -29.25 33.35
CA THR A 892 10.77 -27.85 33.04
C THR A 892 11.83 -27.23 32.15
N LYS A 893 11.42 -26.40 31.19
CA LYS A 893 12.31 -25.62 30.35
C LYS A 893 12.49 -24.24 30.98
N ILE A 894 13.72 -23.85 31.26
CA ILE A 894 14.11 -22.53 31.75
C ILE A 894 14.55 -21.71 30.54
N LEU A 895 13.87 -20.60 30.30
CA LEU A 895 14.11 -19.62 29.24
C LEU A 895 14.73 -18.37 29.86
N PHE A 896 15.76 -17.82 29.25
CA PHE A 896 16.39 -16.60 29.74
C PHE A 896 17.03 -15.81 28.60
N GLU A 897 17.18 -14.51 28.80
CA GLU A 897 17.74 -13.58 27.82
C GLU A 897 18.76 -12.68 28.51
N ILE A 898 19.91 -12.50 27.85
CA ILE A 898 21.02 -11.68 28.33
C ILE A 898 21.27 -10.54 27.35
N ALA A 899 21.48 -9.33 27.89
CA ALA A 899 21.61 -8.11 27.10
C ALA A 899 22.92 -8.08 26.28
N LEU A 900 24.00 -8.61 26.86
CA LEU A 900 25.33 -8.65 26.25
C LEU A 900 25.87 -10.08 26.25
N GLU A 901 26.77 -10.40 25.32
CA GLU A 901 27.50 -11.67 25.39
C GLU A 901 28.35 -11.72 26.67
N GLY A 902 28.51 -12.90 27.26
CA GLY A 902 29.21 -13.00 28.53
C GLY A 902 29.21 -14.38 29.17
N TYR A 903 29.92 -14.48 30.30
CA TYR A 903 29.98 -15.72 31.07
C TYR A 903 28.72 -15.90 31.91
N VAL A 904 27.99 -17.00 31.68
CA VAL A 904 26.71 -17.29 32.33
C VAL A 904 26.79 -18.56 33.16
N SER A 905 26.29 -18.49 34.39
CA SER A 905 26.13 -19.64 35.28
C SER A 905 24.69 -19.80 35.72
N MET A 906 24.11 -21.00 35.53
CA MET A 906 22.77 -21.36 36.01
C MET A 906 22.83 -22.52 36.99
N GLU A 907 22.37 -22.31 38.22
CA GLU A 907 22.45 -23.29 39.32
C GLU A 907 21.10 -23.55 39.98
N ILE A 908 20.85 -24.80 40.40
CA ILE A 908 19.64 -25.21 41.10
C ILE A 908 19.91 -25.46 42.58
N PHE A 909 19.04 -24.98 43.47
CA PHE A 909 19.13 -25.11 44.93
C PHE A 909 17.83 -25.65 45.55
N ASN A 910 17.95 -26.36 46.67
CA ASN A 910 16.79 -26.72 47.51
C ASN A 910 16.44 -25.64 48.54
N MET A 911 15.33 -25.80 49.27
CA MET A 911 14.89 -24.85 50.31
C MET A 911 15.87 -24.62 51.47
N ARG A 912 16.90 -25.48 51.62
CA ARG A 912 17.96 -25.30 52.62
C ARG A 912 19.18 -24.54 52.06
N GLY A 913 19.10 -24.03 50.82
CA GLY A 913 20.19 -23.39 50.10
C GLY A 913 21.27 -24.36 49.63
N GLN A 914 21.03 -25.68 49.66
CA GLN A 914 22.01 -26.65 49.19
C GLN A 914 21.91 -26.76 47.66
N LYS A 915 23.06 -26.59 46.97
CA LYS A 915 23.16 -26.77 45.52
C LYS A 915 22.85 -28.21 45.13
N ILE A 916 21.99 -28.36 44.13
CA ILE A 916 21.49 -29.62 43.57
C ILE A 916 22.26 -29.98 42.30
N CYS A 917 22.40 -29.04 41.37
CA CYS A 917 23.20 -29.16 40.15
C CYS A 917 23.49 -27.77 39.54
N THR A 918 24.41 -27.74 38.59
CA THR A 918 24.68 -26.61 37.70
C THR A 918 24.23 -27.04 36.30
N LEU A 919 23.41 -26.22 35.64
CA LEU A 919 22.82 -26.48 34.32
C LEU A 919 23.60 -25.82 33.19
N ILE A 920 24.17 -24.64 33.45
CA ILE A 920 24.97 -23.83 32.52
C ILE A 920 26.16 -23.27 33.30
N ASP A 921 27.35 -23.26 32.70
CA ASP A 921 28.58 -22.71 33.27
C ASP A 921 29.60 -22.46 32.15
N ASN A 922 29.29 -21.52 31.25
CA ASN A 922 30.07 -21.22 30.06
C ASN A 922 29.72 -19.83 29.50
N TYR A 923 30.49 -19.38 28.49
CA TYR A 923 30.21 -18.15 27.73
C TYR A 923 29.06 -18.36 26.75
N LEU A 924 28.16 -17.37 26.64
CA LEU A 924 27.00 -17.35 25.75
C LEU A 924 26.93 -16.00 25.01
N ASP A 925 26.49 -16.03 23.75
CA ASP A 925 26.23 -14.84 22.93
C ASP A 925 25.01 -14.07 23.47
N ASN A 926 24.81 -12.81 23.05
CA ASN A 926 23.63 -12.04 23.48
C ASN A 926 22.31 -12.64 22.93
N GLY A 927 21.20 -12.34 23.61
CA GLY A 927 19.86 -12.78 23.20
C GLY A 927 19.33 -14.01 23.95
N SER A 928 18.36 -14.69 23.34
CA SER A 928 17.51 -15.68 24.00
C SER A 928 18.12 -17.09 24.05
N HIS A 929 18.17 -17.66 25.26
CA HIS A 929 18.73 -18.98 25.56
C HIS A 929 17.73 -19.87 26.32
N SER A 930 17.96 -21.19 26.29
CA SER A 930 17.14 -22.11 27.07
C SER A 930 17.87 -23.37 27.53
N VAL A 931 17.49 -23.87 28.71
CA VAL A 931 18.00 -25.12 29.29
C VAL A 931 16.90 -25.90 30.00
N ILE A 932 17.00 -27.23 30.00
CA ILE A 932 16.00 -28.11 30.61
C ILE A 932 16.54 -28.67 31.92
N TRP A 933 15.72 -28.63 32.98
CA TRP A 933 15.98 -29.39 34.19
C TRP A 933 14.99 -30.55 34.32
N ASP A 934 15.51 -31.77 34.50
CA ASP A 934 14.75 -33.03 34.51
C ASP A 934 14.45 -33.57 35.93
N GLY A 935 14.56 -32.72 36.95
CA GLY A 935 14.29 -33.08 38.34
C GLY A 935 15.32 -34.05 38.95
N LYS A 936 16.56 -34.05 38.47
CA LYS A 936 17.68 -34.83 39.01
C LYS A 936 18.79 -33.95 39.59
N ASP A 937 19.57 -34.51 40.52
CA ASP A 937 20.78 -33.90 41.05
C ASP A 937 22.00 -34.08 40.13
N GLN A 938 23.15 -33.49 40.49
CA GLN A 938 24.42 -33.62 39.77
C GLN A 938 24.92 -35.06 39.60
N TYR A 939 24.40 -36.03 40.37
CA TYR A 939 24.73 -37.45 40.27
C TYR A 939 23.65 -38.24 39.49
N LYS A 940 22.77 -37.54 38.78
CA LYS A 940 21.64 -38.07 37.99
C LYS A 940 20.62 -38.85 38.83
N LYS A 941 20.52 -38.57 40.14
CA LYS A 941 19.49 -39.17 41.00
C LYS A 941 18.26 -38.25 41.07
N PRO A 942 17.03 -38.79 40.95
CA PRO A 942 15.82 -37.98 41.09
C PRO A 942 15.74 -37.33 42.47
N VAL A 943 15.42 -36.03 42.51
CA VAL A 943 15.18 -35.33 43.77
C VAL A 943 13.73 -35.52 44.25
N SER A 944 13.41 -35.14 45.49
CA SER A 944 12.04 -35.25 46.04
C SER A 944 11.13 -34.16 45.49
N SER A 945 9.82 -34.40 45.40
CA SER A 945 8.84 -33.33 45.11
C SER A 945 8.97 -32.21 46.14
N GLY A 946 8.85 -30.95 45.71
CA GLY A 946 9.07 -29.80 46.57
C GLY A 946 9.43 -28.53 45.81
N ILE A 947 9.77 -27.49 46.58
CA ILE A 947 10.18 -26.18 46.05
C ILE A 947 11.69 -26.18 45.83
N TYR A 948 12.10 -25.70 44.66
CA TYR A 948 13.48 -25.47 44.28
C TYR A 948 13.65 -24.04 43.77
N PHE A 949 14.89 -23.56 43.78
CA PHE A 949 15.27 -22.25 43.25
C PHE A 949 16.29 -22.44 42.14
N TYR A 950 16.14 -21.72 41.04
CA TYR A 950 17.14 -21.63 39.99
C TYR A 950 17.72 -20.22 40.00
N ASN A 951 19.04 -20.14 39.89
CA ASN A 951 19.79 -18.91 39.99
C ASN A 951 20.60 -18.70 38.71
N LEU A 952 20.42 -17.56 38.04
CA LEU A 952 21.14 -17.17 36.84
C LEU A 952 22.09 -16.01 37.17
N SER A 953 23.36 -16.14 36.79
CA SER A 953 24.40 -15.13 37.06
C SER A 953 25.20 -14.85 35.79
N THR A 954 25.35 -13.58 35.41
CA THR A 954 26.13 -13.10 34.24
C THR A 954 27.48 -12.46 34.65
N GLY A 955 27.86 -12.58 35.92
CA GLY A 955 29.11 -12.03 36.49
C GLY A 955 28.91 -10.69 37.19
N SER A 956 28.07 -9.81 36.62
CA SER A 956 27.65 -8.52 37.21
C SER A 956 26.25 -8.59 37.82
N THR A 957 25.29 -9.26 37.17
CA THR A 957 23.92 -9.42 37.70
C THR A 957 23.61 -10.87 38.12
N ASN A 958 22.70 -11.02 39.08
CA ASN A 958 22.33 -12.32 39.64
C ASN A 958 20.83 -12.37 39.98
N LEU A 959 20.09 -13.26 39.33
CA LEU A 959 18.64 -13.36 39.44
C LEU A 959 18.20 -14.78 39.86
N THR A 960 17.50 -14.87 40.98
CA THR A 960 16.94 -16.13 41.49
C THR A 960 15.42 -16.21 41.31
N LYS A 961 14.92 -17.30 40.72
CA LYS A 961 13.48 -17.60 40.64
C LYS A 961 13.12 -18.96 41.24
N LYS A 962 11.84 -19.13 41.59
CA LYS A 962 11.29 -20.31 42.28
C LYS A 962 10.57 -21.23 41.31
N MET A 963 10.77 -22.54 41.47
CA MET A 963 10.04 -23.59 40.74
C MET A 963 9.53 -24.71 41.66
N ILE A 964 8.46 -25.39 41.24
CA ILE A 964 7.79 -26.43 42.02
C ILE A 964 7.81 -27.75 41.24
N LEU A 965 8.52 -28.75 41.76
CA LEU A 965 8.52 -30.12 41.22
C LEU A 965 7.40 -30.94 41.89
N LEU A 966 6.47 -31.43 41.08
CA LEU A 966 5.46 -32.42 41.46
C LEU A 966 5.88 -33.79 40.92
N LYS A 967 5.62 -34.86 41.68
CA LYS A 967 5.75 -36.23 41.17
C LYS A 967 4.38 -36.85 40.98
#